data_AF-A0A8C6HHC6-F1
#
_entry.id   AF-A0A8C6HHC6-F1
#
_cell.length_a   1.000
_cell.length_b   1.000
_cell.length_c   1.000
_cell.angle_alpha   90.00
_cell.angle_beta   90.00
_cell.angle_gamma   90.00
#
_symmetry.space_group_name_H-M   'P 1'
#
loop_
_entity.id
_entity.type
_entity.pdbx_description
1 polymer ?
#
loop_
_entity_poly.entity_id
_entity_poly.type
_entity_poly.pdbx_seq_one_letter_code
_entity_poly.pdbx_strand_id
1 'polypeptide(L)'
;CVCVCVCVYACEQIGERLLTAVIVTLEEENSEICNKPKGKSQVKDGLPEPKKDHIFQGLTQVQGFYTSKDFLPLVAKSSKTGMCACHSPLPSIRGAVIVLGAGDTAFDCATSALRCGARRVFIVFRKGFVNIRAVPEEMELAKEEKCEFLPFLSPRKVIVKDGKIVGMQFVRTEQDETGNWVEDEEQTVRLKADVVISAFGSVLQDPKVKEALSPIKFNRWGLPEVNPETMQTSEPWVFAGGDVVGMANTTVESVNDGKQASWYIHKHIQAQYGTSVPSQPTMPLFYTPVDLVDISVEMAGLRFPNPFGLASATPATSTPMIRRAFEAGWGFALTKTFSLDKDIVTNISPRIIRGTTSGPLYGPGQSSFLNIELISEKTAAYWCHSVTELKADFPDNILIASIMCSYNKSDWMELSKMAEASGADALELNLSCPHGMGERGMGLACGQDPELVRNICRWVRQAVRVPFFAKLTPNVTDIVSIARAAKEGGADGVTATNTVSGLMGLKADGTPWPAVGIGRRTTYGGVSGTAIRPIALRAVTAIARALPGFPILATGGIDSAESGLQFLHSGASVLQVCSAIQNQDFTVIEDYCTGLKALLYLKSIEELADWDGQSPPIMSHQKGKPVPRVAELMGQKLPSFGPYLEQRKKIIAASKIRQKDQNTACSPLQRKHFNSQKPIPTIKDVIGKSLQYLGTFGEMSIMEQVVALIDEEMCINCGKCYMTCNDSGYQAIQFDPETHLPTVSDTCTGCTLCLSVCPIMDCIRMVSRATPYQPKRGLPLAVKPVC
;
A
#
# COMPACT_ATOMS: atom_id res chain seq x y z
N CYS A 1 -14.82 13.36 6.49
CA CYS A 1 -15.53 12.51 7.48
C CYS A 1 -14.86 11.16 7.76
N VAL A 2 -14.33 10.43 6.77
CA VAL A 2 -13.70 9.11 7.03
C VAL A 2 -12.40 9.23 7.85
N CYS A 3 -11.52 10.21 7.59
CA CYS A 3 -10.34 10.47 8.42
C CYS A 3 -10.67 10.88 9.88
N VAL A 4 -11.75 11.63 10.08
CA VAL A 4 -12.11 12.14 11.43
C VAL A 4 -12.63 11.01 12.32
N CYS A 5 -13.42 10.06 11.79
CA CYS A 5 -13.88 8.90 12.57
C CYS A 5 -12.75 7.95 12.97
N VAL A 6 -11.71 7.77 12.15
CA VAL A 6 -10.55 6.94 12.50
C VAL A 6 -9.70 7.63 13.57
N CYS A 7 -9.50 8.95 13.47
CA CYS A 7 -8.76 9.71 14.47
C CYS A 7 -9.48 9.78 15.82
N VAL A 8 -10.79 10.03 15.89
CA VAL A 8 -11.52 10.13 17.17
C VAL A 8 -11.45 8.84 17.98
N TYR A 9 -11.54 7.69 17.31
CA TYR A 9 -11.45 6.39 17.98
C TYR A 9 -10.02 6.03 18.39
N ALA A 10 -9.03 6.28 17.53
CA ALA A 10 -7.63 6.13 17.89
C ALA A 10 -7.23 7.05 19.07
N CYS A 11 -7.82 8.25 19.13
CA CYS A 11 -7.69 9.19 20.25
C CYS A 11 -8.32 8.64 21.55
N GLU A 12 -9.51 8.05 21.49
CA GLU A 12 -10.14 7.42 22.66
C GLU A 12 -9.30 6.25 23.20
N GLN A 13 -8.64 5.48 22.33
CA GLN A 13 -7.77 4.36 22.75
C GLN A 13 -6.54 4.81 23.54
N ILE A 14 -6.02 6.02 23.31
CA ILE A 14 -4.93 6.61 24.11
C ILE A 14 -5.45 7.36 25.35
N GLY A 15 -6.75 7.23 25.66
CA GLY A 15 -7.38 7.79 26.85
C GLY A 15 -7.84 9.24 26.72
N GLU A 16 -7.90 9.80 25.50
CA GLU A 16 -8.53 11.11 25.30
C GLU A 16 -10.03 11.04 25.58
N ARG A 17 -10.55 12.01 26.33
CA ARG A 17 -11.97 12.13 26.62
C ARG A 17 -12.59 13.10 25.62
N LEU A 18 -13.53 12.63 24.81
CA LEU A 18 -14.37 13.50 23.98
C LEU A 18 -15.62 13.89 24.79
N LEU A 19 -15.72 15.16 25.20
CA LEU A 19 -16.96 15.74 25.72
C LEU A 19 -17.70 16.39 24.57
N THR A 20 -18.89 15.87 24.24
CA THR A 20 -19.76 16.44 23.21
C THR A 20 -20.62 17.54 23.84
N ALA A 21 -20.61 18.73 23.23
CA ALA A 21 -21.26 19.97 23.70
C ALA A 21 -20.52 20.74 24.81
N VAL A 22 -19.34 21.25 24.50
CA VAL A 22 -18.79 22.44 25.18
C VAL A 22 -18.83 23.57 24.16
N ILE A 23 -19.82 24.46 24.30
CA ILE A 23 -19.80 25.74 23.60
C ILE A 23 -19.06 26.69 24.52
N VAL A 24 -17.94 27.24 24.06
CA VAL A 24 -17.24 28.32 24.78
C VAL A 24 -18.08 29.61 24.62
N THR A 25 -19.18 29.70 25.39
CA THR A 25 -19.99 30.90 25.55
C THR A 25 -20.13 31.21 27.03
N LEU A 26 -20.00 32.50 27.37
CA LEU A 26 -19.92 33.07 28.72
C LEU A 26 -21.05 32.73 29.70
N GLU A 27 -22.07 31.97 29.30
CA GLU A 27 -23.17 31.56 30.19
C GLU A 27 -23.07 30.11 30.69
N GLU A 28 -22.16 29.26 30.19
CA GLU A 28 -22.03 27.87 30.69
C GLU A 28 -20.64 27.48 31.23
N GLU A 29 -19.56 28.15 30.83
CA GLU A 29 -18.24 27.96 31.45
C GLU A 29 -17.45 29.27 31.56
N ASN A 30 -17.81 30.15 32.51
CA ASN A 30 -16.80 31.03 33.10
C ASN A 30 -17.15 31.50 34.51
N SER A 31 -16.68 30.72 35.50
CA SER A 31 -16.12 31.24 36.76
C SER A 31 -15.24 30.22 37.52
N GLU A 32 -15.06 28.99 37.03
CA GLU A 32 -14.29 27.95 37.76
C GLU A 32 -13.11 27.30 37.00
N ILE A 33 -12.74 27.72 35.79
CA ILE A 33 -11.51 27.19 35.15
C ILE A 33 -10.24 27.80 35.77
N CYS A 34 -10.31 29.02 36.32
CA CYS A 34 -9.18 29.66 37.01
C CYS A 34 -8.95 29.18 38.46
N ASN A 35 -9.93 28.53 39.09
CA ASN A 35 -9.87 28.19 40.53
C ASN A 35 -9.76 26.68 40.83
N LYS A 36 -9.59 25.82 39.81
CA LYS A 36 -9.26 24.40 40.00
C LYS A 36 -7.87 24.11 39.44
N PRO A 37 -6.98 23.44 40.21
CA PRO A 37 -5.71 22.98 39.68
C PRO A 37 -5.97 21.76 38.78
N LYS A 38 -6.28 22.01 37.49
CA LYS A 38 -6.09 21.15 36.29
C LYS A 38 -7.04 21.55 35.16
N GLY A 39 -6.51 21.86 33.97
CA GLY A 39 -7.24 21.82 32.69
C GLY A 39 -6.70 22.79 31.63
N LYS A 40 -6.07 22.26 30.59
CA LYS A 40 -5.48 23.00 29.45
C LYS A 40 -6.57 23.35 28.44
N SER A 41 -6.47 24.46 27.72
CA SER A 41 -7.38 24.79 26.61
C SER A 41 -6.67 24.76 25.26
N GLN A 42 -7.25 24.04 24.30
CA GLN A 42 -6.90 24.11 22.89
C GLN A 42 -8.14 24.59 22.14
N VAL A 43 -8.03 25.71 21.42
CA VAL A 43 -9.16 26.26 20.67
C VAL A 43 -9.23 25.56 19.31
N LYS A 44 -10.31 24.81 19.06
CA LYS A 44 -10.53 24.07 17.80
C LYS A 44 -11.83 24.44 17.09
N ASP A 45 -12.48 25.53 17.46
CA ASP A 45 -13.84 25.86 17.01
C ASP A 45 -13.96 26.28 15.53
N GLY A 46 -12.84 26.24 14.78
CA GLY A 46 -12.79 26.56 13.36
C GLY A 46 -13.40 27.93 13.07
N LEU A 47 -14.21 28.01 12.00
CA LEU A 47 -15.00 29.19 11.65
C LEU A 47 -16.50 28.82 11.72
N PRO A 48 -17.18 29.10 12.85
CA PRO A 48 -18.50 28.54 13.14
C PRO A 48 -19.63 29.18 12.33
N GLU A 49 -19.53 30.47 12.00
CA GLU A 49 -20.61 31.24 11.41
C GLU A 49 -20.44 31.39 9.89
N PRO A 50 -21.53 31.40 9.10
CA PRO A 50 -21.43 31.67 7.67
C PRO A 50 -21.09 33.13 7.40
N LYS A 51 -20.33 33.40 6.33
CA LYS A 51 -20.15 34.76 5.83
C LYS A 51 -21.44 35.24 5.17
N LYS A 52 -22.11 36.22 5.79
CA LYS A 52 -23.39 36.78 5.33
C LYS A 52 -23.20 38.01 4.44
N ASP A 53 -24.20 38.27 3.62
CA ASP A 53 -24.32 39.47 2.79
C ASP A 53 -25.65 40.16 3.09
N HIS A 54 -25.63 41.49 3.19
CA HIS A 54 -26.78 42.34 3.52
C HIS A 54 -27.99 42.12 2.59
N ILE A 55 -27.76 41.77 1.32
CA ILE A 55 -28.84 41.53 0.35
C ILE A 55 -29.75 40.34 0.71
N PHE A 56 -29.30 39.47 1.61
CA PHE A 56 -30.06 38.30 2.08
C PHE A 56 -30.72 38.51 3.44
N GLN A 57 -30.63 39.71 4.02
CA GLN A 57 -31.19 39.99 5.33
C GLN A 57 -32.71 39.77 5.34
N GLY A 58 -33.19 39.02 6.33
CA GLY A 58 -34.62 38.69 6.48
C GLY A 58 -35.12 37.53 5.62
N LEU A 59 -34.28 36.94 4.75
CA LEU A 59 -34.65 35.74 4.01
C LEU A 59 -34.60 34.49 4.88
N THR A 60 -35.53 33.57 4.66
CA THR A 60 -35.70 32.34 5.43
C THR A 60 -35.58 31.09 4.57
N GLN A 61 -35.36 29.94 5.22
CA GLN A 61 -35.34 28.64 4.54
C GLN A 61 -36.69 28.30 3.89
N VAL A 62 -37.80 28.74 4.49
CA VAL A 62 -39.16 28.57 3.94
C VAL A 62 -39.33 29.32 2.60
N GLN A 63 -38.70 30.49 2.48
CA GLN A 63 -38.67 31.27 1.23
C GLN A 63 -37.74 30.68 0.17
N GLY A 64 -36.86 29.73 0.55
CA GLY A 64 -35.88 29.09 -0.34
C GLY A 64 -34.45 29.61 -0.20
N PHE A 65 -34.12 30.35 0.87
CA PHE A 65 -32.75 30.82 1.11
C PHE A 65 -32.02 29.98 2.14
N TYR A 66 -30.77 29.65 1.85
CA TYR A 66 -29.86 28.97 2.76
C TYR A 66 -28.47 29.61 2.72
N THR A 67 -27.75 29.61 3.85
CA THR A 67 -26.29 29.62 3.80
C THR A 67 -25.77 28.19 3.71
N SER A 68 -24.51 28.00 3.32
CA SER A 68 -23.88 26.68 3.35
C SER A 68 -23.87 26.05 4.74
N LYS A 69 -23.74 26.86 5.80
CA LYS A 69 -23.83 26.44 7.21
C LYS A 69 -25.24 26.04 7.65
N ASP A 70 -26.28 26.39 6.88
CA ASP A 70 -27.62 25.84 7.05
C ASP A 70 -27.79 24.55 6.23
N PHE A 71 -27.48 24.63 4.94
CA PHE A 71 -27.84 23.61 3.96
C PHE A 71 -27.05 22.30 4.13
N LEU A 72 -25.72 22.38 4.17
CA LEU A 72 -24.88 21.17 4.21
C LEU A 72 -25.10 20.36 5.49
N PRO A 73 -25.25 20.95 6.69
CA PRO A 73 -25.59 20.19 7.89
C PRO A 73 -26.93 19.47 7.80
N LEU A 74 -27.96 20.04 7.16
CA LEU A 74 -29.24 19.35 6.96
C LEU A 74 -29.10 18.13 6.03
N VAL A 75 -28.36 18.27 4.94
CA VAL A 75 -28.05 17.15 4.04
C VAL A 75 -27.20 16.10 4.76
N ALA A 76 -26.23 16.50 5.57
CA ALA A 76 -25.38 15.60 6.33
C ALA A 76 -26.17 14.80 7.38
N LYS A 77 -27.01 15.46 8.19
CA LYS A 77 -27.85 14.81 9.21
C LYS A 77 -28.82 13.78 8.61
N SER A 78 -29.27 14.00 7.38
CA SER A 78 -30.19 13.08 6.68
C SER A 78 -29.47 11.95 5.94
N SER A 79 -28.24 12.15 5.47
CA SER A 79 -27.50 11.17 4.66
C SER A 79 -26.48 10.33 5.43
N LYS A 80 -26.02 10.79 6.60
CA LYS A 80 -24.97 10.14 7.39
C LYS A 80 -25.57 9.44 8.62
N THR A 81 -25.88 8.16 8.47
CA THR A 81 -26.31 7.29 9.57
C THR A 81 -25.32 7.34 10.73
N GLY A 82 -25.82 7.57 11.95
CA GLY A 82 -25.00 7.68 13.17
C GLY A 82 -24.43 9.06 13.47
N MET A 83 -24.60 10.05 12.59
CA MET A 83 -24.21 11.44 12.88
C MET A 83 -25.20 12.16 13.80
N CYS A 84 -26.51 11.93 13.65
CA CYS A 84 -27.56 12.41 14.56
C CYS A 84 -28.37 11.22 15.09
N ALA A 85 -28.77 11.27 16.36
CA ALA A 85 -29.81 10.38 16.89
C ALA A 85 -31.20 10.73 16.32
N CYS A 86 -31.38 11.98 15.89
CA CYS A 86 -32.58 12.47 15.25
C CYS A 86 -32.71 11.96 13.80
N HIS A 87 -33.90 11.52 13.42
CA HIS A 87 -34.19 11.24 12.02
C HIS A 87 -34.48 12.57 11.30
N SER A 88 -33.50 13.07 10.53
CA SER A 88 -33.64 14.31 9.76
C SER A 88 -34.09 14.00 8.33
N PRO A 89 -35.17 14.60 7.81
CA PRO A 89 -35.54 14.44 6.42
C PRO A 89 -34.51 15.13 5.51
N LEU A 90 -34.30 14.56 4.32
CA LEU A 90 -33.51 15.23 3.29
C LEU A 90 -34.21 16.52 2.86
N PRO A 91 -33.50 17.67 2.76
CA PRO A 91 -34.11 18.91 2.31
C PRO A 91 -34.86 18.75 0.98
N SER A 92 -36.10 19.23 0.91
CA SER A 92 -36.91 19.15 -0.32
C SER A 92 -36.61 20.33 -1.23
N ILE A 93 -35.52 20.23 -1.99
CA ILE A 93 -35.12 21.24 -2.97
C ILE A 93 -35.72 20.88 -4.33
N ARG A 94 -36.57 21.76 -4.89
CA ARG A 94 -37.18 21.57 -6.23
C ARG A 94 -36.91 22.79 -7.09
N GLY A 95 -36.92 22.60 -8.40
CA GLY A 95 -36.74 23.69 -9.35
C GLY A 95 -35.27 24.06 -9.60
N ALA A 96 -35.02 25.33 -9.92
CA ALA A 96 -33.69 25.85 -10.22
C ALA A 96 -33.02 26.39 -8.95
N VAL A 97 -31.77 25.97 -8.73
CA VAL A 97 -30.97 26.37 -7.56
C VAL A 97 -29.83 27.27 -8.01
N ILE A 98 -29.62 28.38 -7.32
CA ILE A 98 -28.42 29.22 -7.45
C ILE A 98 -27.52 28.94 -6.25
N VAL A 99 -26.26 28.61 -6.51
CA VAL A 99 -25.21 28.51 -5.49
C VAL A 99 -24.20 29.62 -5.74
N LEU A 100 -23.97 30.44 -4.71
CA LEU A 100 -23.11 31.62 -4.80
C LEU A 100 -21.74 31.34 -4.21
N GLY A 101 -20.71 31.28 -5.04
CA GLY A 101 -19.34 31.01 -4.62
C GLY A 101 -18.55 30.18 -5.61
N ALA A 102 -17.24 30.07 -5.37
CA ALA A 102 -16.29 29.34 -6.21
C ALA A 102 -15.18 28.65 -5.39
N GLY A 103 -15.45 28.31 -4.12
CA GLY A 103 -14.58 27.43 -3.33
C GLY A 103 -15.29 26.12 -3.03
N ASP A 104 -14.63 25.17 -2.37
CA ASP A 104 -15.12 23.80 -2.13
C ASP A 104 -16.56 23.76 -1.61
N THR A 105 -16.88 24.63 -0.64
CA THR A 105 -18.23 24.75 -0.08
C THR A 105 -19.31 24.99 -1.13
N ALA A 106 -19.03 25.75 -2.18
CA ALA A 106 -19.99 26.01 -3.25
C ALA A 106 -20.22 24.77 -4.12
N PHE A 107 -19.17 24.03 -4.42
CA PHE A 107 -19.24 22.80 -5.21
C PHE A 107 -19.96 21.68 -4.45
N ASP A 108 -19.67 21.50 -3.17
CA ASP A 108 -20.41 20.62 -2.26
C ASP A 108 -21.88 20.99 -2.17
N CYS A 109 -22.21 22.29 -2.04
CA CYS A 109 -23.60 22.75 -2.05
C CYS A 109 -24.29 22.41 -3.37
N ALA A 110 -23.61 22.57 -4.51
CA ALA A 110 -24.18 22.30 -5.82
C ALA A 110 -24.49 20.81 -6.03
N THR A 111 -23.54 19.92 -5.77
CA THR A 111 -23.73 18.47 -5.91
C THR A 111 -24.73 17.92 -4.88
N SER A 112 -24.74 18.47 -3.66
CA SER A 112 -25.72 18.13 -2.62
C SER A 112 -27.14 18.58 -2.98
N ALA A 113 -27.31 19.72 -3.65
CA ALA A 113 -28.61 20.19 -4.13
C ALA A 113 -29.24 19.20 -5.13
N LEU A 114 -28.43 18.56 -5.99
CA LEU A 114 -28.91 17.51 -6.88
C LEU A 114 -29.46 16.30 -6.11
N ARG A 115 -28.81 15.87 -5.02
CA ARG A 115 -29.33 14.79 -4.15
C ARG A 115 -30.66 15.16 -3.51
N CYS A 116 -30.87 16.44 -3.22
CA CYS A 116 -32.10 16.96 -2.63
C CYS A 116 -33.29 17.04 -3.62
N GLY A 117 -33.05 16.82 -4.92
CA GLY A 117 -34.07 16.84 -5.97
C GLY A 117 -34.09 18.09 -6.84
N ALA A 118 -33.02 18.91 -6.80
CA ALA A 118 -32.89 20.06 -7.69
C ALA A 118 -33.01 19.64 -9.17
N ARG A 119 -33.77 20.41 -9.95
CA ARG A 119 -33.93 20.16 -11.39
C ARG A 119 -32.74 20.67 -12.19
N ARG A 120 -32.14 21.77 -11.75
CA ARG A 120 -30.97 22.42 -12.37
C ARG A 120 -30.24 23.22 -11.31
N VAL A 121 -28.91 23.28 -11.39
CA VAL A 121 -28.07 24.02 -10.44
C VAL A 121 -27.15 24.96 -11.22
N PHE A 122 -27.12 26.23 -10.80
CA PHE A 122 -26.24 27.26 -11.32
C PHE A 122 -25.24 27.65 -10.23
N ILE A 123 -23.95 27.46 -10.50
CA ILE A 123 -22.85 27.93 -9.68
C ILE A 123 -22.46 29.31 -10.22
N VAL A 124 -22.72 30.34 -9.43
CA VAL A 124 -22.55 31.74 -9.81
C VAL A 124 -21.42 32.35 -9.01
N PHE A 125 -20.50 33.03 -9.69
CA PHE A 125 -19.33 33.62 -9.05
C PHE A 125 -18.93 34.95 -9.69
N ARG A 126 -18.47 35.87 -8.84
CA ARG A 126 -18.17 37.27 -9.17
C ARG A 126 -16.90 37.48 -10.00
N LYS A 127 -16.20 36.42 -10.40
CA LYS A 127 -14.93 36.48 -11.14
C LYS A 127 -14.97 35.52 -12.33
N GLY A 128 -13.86 35.36 -13.05
CA GLY A 128 -13.74 34.39 -14.14
C GLY A 128 -13.52 32.95 -13.67
N PHE A 129 -13.60 31.99 -14.61
CA PHE A 129 -13.29 30.58 -14.35
C PHE A 129 -11.86 30.37 -13.82
N VAL A 130 -10.90 31.16 -14.30
CA VAL A 130 -9.50 31.12 -13.85
C VAL A 130 -9.33 31.53 -12.38
N ASN A 131 -10.38 32.05 -11.75
CA ASN A 131 -10.38 32.50 -10.35
C ASN A 131 -11.17 31.57 -9.42
N ILE A 132 -11.58 30.39 -9.90
CA ILE A 132 -12.12 29.33 -9.04
C ILE A 132 -11.05 28.95 -8.01
N ARG A 133 -11.43 28.91 -6.74
CA ARG A 133 -10.54 28.62 -5.60
C ARG A 133 -10.47 27.13 -5.29
N ALA A 134 -11.55 26.39 -5.61
CA ALA A 134 -11.55 24.95 -5.49
C ALA A 134 -10.56 24.33 -6.46
N VAL A 135 -10.00 23.19 -6.09
CA VAL A 135 -9.10 22.44 -6.98
C VAL A 135 -9.87 21.90 -8.20
N PRO A 136 -9.21 21.68 -9.35
CA PRO A 136 -9.88 21.20 -10.57
C PRO A 136 -10.69 19.93 -10.37
N GLU A 137 -10.24 19.02 -9.51
CA GLU A 137 -10.90 17.75 -9.21
C GLU A 137 -12.27 17.95 -8.55
N GLU A 138 -12.39 18.94 -7.67
CA GLU A 138 -13.65 19.30 -7.00
C GLU A 138 -14.63 19.96 -7.98
N MET A 139 -14.10 20.83 -8.85
CA MET A 139 -14.89 21.44 -9.93
C MET A 139 -15.43 20.39 -10.91
N GLU A 140 -14.63 19.37 -11.25
CA GLU A 140 -15.01 18.36 -12.24
C GLU A 140 -16.23 17.55 -11.78
N LEU A 141 -16.39 17.28 -10.47
CA LEU A 141 -17.56 16.58 -9.93
C LEU A 141 -18.88 17.29 -10.28
N ALA A 142 -18.94 18.61 -10.06
CA ALA A 142 -20.14 19.40 -10.39
C ALA A 142 -20.35 19.48 -11.91
N LYS A 143 -19.27 19.55 -12.69
CA LYS A 143 -19.32 19.60 -14.16
C LYS A 143 -19.81 18.30 -14.78
N GLU A 144 -19.33 17.15 -14.32
CA GLU A 144 -19.80 15.83 -14.74
C GLU A 144 -21.31 15.66 -14.49
N GLU A 145 -21.79 16.18 -13.36
CA GLU A 145 -23.19 16.20 -12.96
C GLU A 145 -24.05 17.31 -13.59
N LYS A 146 -23.49 18.04 -14.57
CA LYS A 146 -24.20 19.05 -15.38
C LYS A 146 -24.67 20.27 -14.59
N CYS A 147 -23.97 20.64 -13.52
CA CYS A 147 -24.09 21.97 -12.95
C CYS A 147 -23.60 23.02 -13.95
N GLU A 148 -24.29 24.15 -14.03
CA GLU A 148 -23.93 25.25 -14.92
C GLU A 148 -23.14 26.32 -14.19
N PHE A 149 -22.18 26.91 -14.90
CA PHE A 149 -21.22 27.83 -14.33
C PHE A 149 -21.44 29.20 -14.95
N LEU A 150 -21.75 30.19 -14.10
CA LEU A 150 -22.02 31.56 -14.53
C LEU A 150 -20.98 32.50 -13.90
N PRO A 151 -19.86 32.76 -14.59
CA PRO A 151 -18.81 33.66 -14.12
C PRO A 151 -19.26 35.13 -14.22
N PHE A 152 -18.46 36.03 -13.65
CA PHE A 152 -18.59 37.48 -13.81
C PHE A 152 -19.94 38.06 -13.34
N LEU A 153 -20.54 37.48 -12.29
CA LEU A 153 -21.83 37.92 -11.76
C LEU A 153 -21.75 38.22 -10.26
N SER A 154 -22.04 39.47 -9.89
CA SER A 154 -22.17 39.92 -8.51
C SER A 154 -23.65 40.02 -8.12
N PRO A 155 -24.06 39.46 -6.97
CA PRO A 155 -25.46 39.42 -6.57
C PRO A 155 -25.97 40.81 -6.12
N ARG A 156 -27.17 41.22 -6.59
CA ARG A 156 -27.72 42.55 -6.29
C ARG A 156 -29.06 42.53 -5.55
N LYS A 157 -30.01 41.71 -5.99
CA LYS A 157 -31.35 41.66 -5.37
C LYS A 157 -32.00 40.29 -5.51
N VAL A 158 -32.52 39.75 -4.42
CA VAL A 158 -33.38 38.55 -4.45
C VAL A 158 -34.82 38.96 -4.73
N ILE A 159 -35.46 38.29 -5.68
CA ILE A 159 -36.84 38.55 -6.09
C ILE A 159 -37.75 37.56 -5.39
N VAL A 160 -38.57 38.05 -4.47
CA VAL A 160 -39.54 37.24 -3.71
C VAL A 160 -40.95 37.59 -4.19
N LYS A 161 -41.77 36.58 -4.48
CA LYS A 161 -43.20 36.70 -4.77
C LYS A 161 -43.96 35.64 -3.99
N ASP A 162 -45.10 36.01 -3.42
CA ASP A 162 -45.97 35.11 -2.64
C ASP A 162 -45.21 34.31 -1.56
N GLY A 163 -44.26 34.98 -0.90
CA GLY A 163 -43.44 34.37 0.15
C GLY A 163 -42.42 33.34 -0.34
N LYS A 164 -42.09 33.30 -1.64
CA LYS A 164 -41.04 32.42 -2.21
C LYS A 164 -40.08 33.16 -3.14
N ILE A 165 -38.84 32.74 -3.18
CA ILE A 165 -37.87 33.21 -4.17
C ILE A 165 -38.31 32.72 -5.55
N VAL A 166 -38.34 33.64 -6.52
CA VAL A 166 -38.65 33.35 -7.94
C VAL A 166 -37.50 33.69 -8.88
N GLY A 167 -36.44 34.30 -8.35
CA GLY A 167 -35.24 34.63 -9.08
C GLY A 167 -34.33 35.58 -8.32
N MET A 168 -33.21 35.89 -8.95
CA MET A 168 -32.20 36.76 -8.41
C MET A 168 -31.62 37.65 -9.52
N GLN A 169 -31.44 38.93 -9.20
CA GLN A 169 -30.80 39.91 -10.05
C GLN A 169 -29.32 40.02 -9.69
N PHE A 170 -28.49 40.07 -10.72
CA PHE A 170 -27.05 40.24 -10.68
C PHE A 170 -26.65 41.45 -11.51
N VAL A 171 -25.48 41.99 -11.21
CA VAL A 171 -24.75 42.93 -12.05
C VAL A 171 -23.52 42.23 -12.60
N ARG A 172 -23.13 42.57 -13.83
CA ARG A 172 -21.90 42.04 -14.42
C ARG A 172 -20.70 42.57 -13.65
N THR A 173 -19.68 41.73 -13.52
CA THR A 173 -18.36 42.16 -13.04
C THR A 173 -17.32 42.02 -14.14
N GLU A 174 -16.30 42.84 -14.08
CA GLU A 174 -15.12 42.70 -14.93
C GLU A 174 -13.86 43.16 -14.21
N GLN A 175 -12.72 42.83 -14.80
CA GLN A 175 -11.43 43.25 -14.30
C GLN A 175 -10.93 44.40 -15.17
N ASP A 176 -10.62 45.54 -14.56
CA ASP A 176 -10.03 46.67 -15.26
C ASP A 176 -8.56 46.44 -15.61
N GLU A 177 -7.95 47.37 -16.36
CA GLU A 177 -6.54 47.29 -16.78
C GLU A 177 -5.56 47.26 -15.59
N THR A 178 -5.97 47.76 -14.42
CA THR A 178 -5.17 47.77 -13.20
C THR A 178 -5.32 46.49 -12.37
N GLY A 179 -6.19 45.58 -12.80
CA GLY A 179 -6.47 44.32 -12.12
C GLY A 179 -7.54 44.42 -11.04
N ASN A 180 -8.19 45.57 -10.86
CA ASN A 180 -9.29 45.74 -9.91
C ASN A 180 -10.59 45.20 -10.48
N TRP A 181 -11.45 44.69 -9.60
CA TRP A 181 -12.76 44.16 -9.99
C TRP A 181 -13.80 45.26 -9.86
N VAL A 182 -14.46 45.60 -10.97
CA VAL A 182 -15.53 46.60 -11.05
C VAL A 182 -16.87 45.93 -11.32
N GLU A 183 -17.95 46.56 -10.84
CA GLU A 183 -19.33 46.14 -11.08
C GLU A 183 -19.99 47.11 -12.06
N ASP A 184 -20.61 46.59 -13.11
CA ASP A 184 -21.36 47.38 -14.09
C ASP A 184 -22.86 47.33 -13.76
N GLU A 185 -23.36 48.42 -13.19
CA GLU A 185 -24.76 48.55 -12.76
C GLU A 185 -25.76 48.64 -13.94
N GLU A 186 -25.29 49.00 -15.14
CA GLU A 186 -26.13 49.04 -16.35
C GLU A 186 -26.35 47.63 -16.91
N GLN A 187 -25.33 46.76 -16.80
CA GLN A 187 -25.38 45.38 -17.27
C GLN A 187 -25.94 44.43 -16.21
N THR A 188 -27.28 44.33 -16.16
CA THR A 188 -27.97 43.45 -15.21
C THR A 188 -28.40 42.10 -15.81
N VAL A 189 -28.33 41.05 -15.00
CA VAL A 189 -28.83 39.70 -15.33
C VAL A 189 -29.92 39.31 -14.35
N ARG A 190 -31.06 38.83 -14.84
CA ARG A 190 -32.13 38.25 -14.00
C ARG A 190 -32.20 36.75 -14.22
N LEU A 191 -31.74 35.99 -13.24
CA LEU A 191 -31.75 34.53 -13.28
C LEU A 191 -32.94 34.00 -12.48
N LYS A 192 -33.79 33.19 -13.11
CA LYS A 192 -34.91 32.52 -12.41
C LYS A 192 -34.36 31.41 -11.52
N ALA A 193 -34.84 31.37 -10.28
CA ALA A 193 -34.45 30.39 -9.28
C ALA A 193 -35.53 30.26 -8.22
N ASP A 194 -35.64 29.07 -7.66
CA ASP A 194 -36.56 28.74 -6.57
C ASP A 194 -35.80 28.69 -5.24
N VAL A 195 -34.49 28.41 -5.28
CA VAL A 195 -33.62 28.29 -4.12
C VAL A 195 -32.31 29.04 -4.36
N VAL A 196 -31.83 29.74 -3.34
CA VAL A 196 -30.52 30.41 -3.33
C VAL A 196 -29.71 29.91 -2.14
N ILE A 197 -28.48 29.45 -2.40
CA ILE A 197 -27.53 28.97 -1.40
C ILE A 197 -26.29 29.86 -1.42
N SER A 198 -26.04 30.58 -0.32
CA SER A 198 -24.83 31.38 -0.16
C SER A 198 -23.67 30.54 0.37
N ALA A 199 -22.58 30.44 -0.38
CA ALA A 199 -21.38 29.68 -0.05
C ALA A 199 -20.12 30.58 -0.07
N PHE A 200 -20.21 31.76 0.54
CA PHE A 200 -19.12 32.75 0.58
C PHE A 200 -17.98 32.42 1.54
N GLY A 201 -18.11 31.34 2.32
CA GLY A 201 -17.17 30.92 3.34
C GLY A 201 -17.74 31.08 4.75
N SER A 202 -16.88 30.95 5.74
CA SER A 202 -17.22 31.03 7.16
C SER A 202 -16.32 32.03 7.88
N VAL A 203 -16.72 32.50 9.05
CA VAL A 203 -16.04 33.51 9.86
C VAL A 203 -16.21 33.25 11.35
N LEU A 204 -15.45 33.99 12.17
CA LEU A 204 -15.65 34.11 13.61
C LEU A 204 -16.12 35.55 13.92
N GLN A 205 -17.39 35.71 14.27
CA GLN A 205 -18.03 37.00 14.52
C GLN A 205 -18.73 37.08 15.87
N ASP A 206 -19.18 35.96 16.45
CA ASP A 206 -19.89 35.92 17.72
C ASP A 206 -19.06 36.62 18.83
N PRO A 207 -19.55 37.75 19.37
CA PRO A 207 -18.85 38.47 20.43
C PRO A 207 -18.65 37.62 21.69
N LYS A 208 -19.60 36.74 22.04
CA LYS A 208 -19.51 35.90 23.24
C LYS A 208 -18.36 34.90 23.12
N VAL A 209 -18.17 34.33 21.92
CA VAL A 209 -17.07 33.39 21.66
C VAL A 209 -15.72 34.12 21.69
N LYS A 210 -15.64 35.31 21.09
CA LYS A 210 -14.40 36.12 21.13
C LYS A 210 -14.04 36.58 22.54
N GLU A 211 -15.03 37.01 23.31
CA GLU A 211 -14.84 37.45 24.68
C GLU A 211 -14.38 36.30 25.59
N ALA A 212 -14.88 35.08 25.36
CA ALA A 212 -14.43 33.91 26.10
C ALA A 212 -12.98 33.49 25.78
N LEU A 213 -12.41 33.97 24.68
CA LEU A 213 -11.00 33.79 24.32
C LEU A 213 -10.09 34.89 24.91
N SER A 214 -10.65 35.89 25.59
CA SER A 214 -9.86 36.93 26.27
C SER A 214 -8.93 36.29 27.33
N PRO A 215 -7.67 36.74 27.47
CA PRO A 215 -7.07 37.96 26.89
C PRO A 215 -6.22 37.74 25.63
N ILE A 216 -6.40 36.66 24.85
CA ILE A 216 -5.54 36.42 23.68
C ILE A 216 -5.65 37.54 22.63
N LYS A 217 -4.54 37.86 21.97
CA LYS A 217 -4.52 38.83 20.87
C LYS A 217 -5.21 38.29 19.63
N PHE A 218 -5.91 39.18 18.95
CA PHE A 218 -6.51 38.93 17.63
C PHE A 218 -5.79 39.76 16.58
N ASN A 219 -5.59 39.17 15.40
CA ASN A 219 -4.97 39.83 14.26
C ASN A 219 -5.96 40.77 13.54
N ARG A 220 -5.49 41.45 12.49
CA ARG A 220 -6.31 42.37 11.66
C ARG A 220 -7.55 41.74 11.02
N TRP A 221 -7.60 40.41 10.92
CA TRP A 221 -8.73 39.67 10.37
C TRP A 221 -9.75 39.26 11.43
N GLY A 222 -9.54 39.64 12.69
CA GLY A 222 -10.41 39.30 13.81
C GLY A 222 -10.35 37.82 14.19
N LEU A 223 -9.20 37.17 13.91
CA LEU A 223 -8.88 35.78 14.27
C LEU A 223 -7.75 35.75 15.31
N PRO A 224 -7.65 34.71 16.16
CA PRO A 224 -6.55 34.55 17.11
C PRO A 224 -5.18 34.67 16.43
N GLU A 225 -4.31 35.54 16.96
CA GLU A 225 -2.93 35.66 16.50
C GLU A 225 -2.08 34.56 17.12
N VAL A 226 -1.31 33.85 16.29
CA VAL A 226 -0.40 32.79 16.73
C VAL A 226 0.98 32.95 16.12
N ASN A 227 1.98 32.43 16.80
CA ASN A 227 3.28 32.15 16.20
C ASN A 227 3.16 30.98 15.21
N PRO A 228 3.53 31.14 13.93
CA PRO A 228 3.31 30.11 12.91
C PRO A 228 4.20 28.86 13.07
N GLU A 229 5.29 28.94 13.84
CA GLU A 229 6.14 27.79 14.13
C GLU A 229 5.61 26.99 15.32
N THR A 230 5.14 27.66 16.37
CA THR A 230 4.77 27.01 17.64
C THR A 230 3.27 26.80 17.81
N MET A 231 2.46 27.47 17.01
CA MET A 231 1.00 27.57 17.12
C MET A 231 0.51 28.21 18.43
N GLN A 232 1.42 28.86 19.17
CA GLN A 232 1.16 29.52 20.45
C GLN A 232 0.55 30.90 20.23
N THR A 233 -0.45 31.25 21.03
CA THR A 233 -1.05 32.59 21.03
C THR A 233 -0.18 33.61 21.80
N SER A 234 -0.71 34.81 22.06
CA SER A 234 -0.07 35.76 22.99
C SER A 234 0.01 35.24 24.42
N GLU A 235 -0.88 34.32 24.81
CA GLU A 235 -0.87 33.69 26.12
C GLU A 235 -0.03 32.40 26.08
N PRO A 236 1.02 32.26 26.92
CA PRO A 236 1.98 31.16 26.80
C PRO A 236 1.38 29.75 26.92
N TRP A 237 0.23 29.63 27.57
CA TRP A 237 -0.46 28.37 27.86
C TRP A 237 -1.61 28.07 26.89
N VAL A 238 -1.89 28.96 25.92
CA VAL A 238 -2.98 28.83 24.94
C VAL A 238 -2.41 28.70 23.53
N PHE A 239 -2.91 27.70 22.80
CA PHE A 239 -2.51 27.35 21.44
C PHE A 239 -3.75 27.25 20.53
N ALA A 240 -3.60 27.60 19.25
CA ALA A 240 -4.68 27.54 18.28
C ALA A 240 -4.17 27.02 16.92
N GLY A 241 -5.03 26.29 16.20
CA GLY A 241 -4.69 25.67 14.91
C GLY A 241 -5.94 25.35 14.09
N GLY A 242 -5.77 25.17 12.77
CA GLY A 242 -6.84 24.92 11.82
C GLY A 242 -7.55 26.20 11.36
N ASP A 243 -8.78 26.06 10.87
CA ASP A 243 -9.53 27.15 10.21
C ASP A 243 -9.61 28.44 11.06
N VAL A 244 -9.63 28.32 12.38
CA VAL A 244 -9.73 29.46 13.31
C VAL A 244 -8.54 30.41 13.21
N VAL A 245 -7.36 29.91 12.79
CA VAL A 245 -6.15 30.72 12.59
C VAL A 245 -6.19 31.45 11.24
N GLY A 246 -6.99 30.97 10.29
CA GLY A 246 -7.15 31.58 8.97
C GLY A 246 -5.98 31.33 8.00
N MET A 247 -5.08 30.40 8.33
CA MET A 247 -4.00 29.95 7.44
C MET A 247 -4.39 28.66 6.70
N ALA A 248 -4.92 27.68 7.44
CA ALA A 248 -5.38 26.41 6.87
C ALA A 248 -6.64 26.61 6.03
N ASN A 249 -6.65 26.00 4.84
CA ASN A 249 -7.82 25.92 3.96
C ASN A 249 -8.23 24.47 3.68
N THR A 250 -7.45 23.51 4.16
CA THR A 250 -7.65 22.08 3.93
C THR A 250 -7.62 21.30 5.24
N THR A 251 -8.22 20.12 5.24
CA THR A 251 -8.18 19.22 6.42
C THR A 251 -6.74 18.82 6.79
N VAL A 252 -5.85 18.63 5.81
CA VAL A 252 -4.46 18.20 6.09
C VAL A 252 -3.65 19.29 6.78
N GLU A 253 -3.85 20.55 6.41
CA GLU A 253 -3.23 21.70 7.09
C GLU A 253 -3.75 21.81 8.53
N SER A 254 -5.07 21.71 8.74
CA SER A 254 -5.65 21.76 10.08
C SER A 254 -5.18 20.61 10.98
N VAL A 255 -4.97 19.40 10.43
CA VAL A 255 -4.35 18.28 11.15
C VAL A 255 -2.88 18.58 11.47
N ASN A 256 -2.14 19.18 10.53
CA ASN A 256 -0.74 19.56 10.73
C ASN A 256 -0.60 20.64 11.80
N ASP A 257 -1.48 21.64 11.85
CA ASP A 257 -1.48 22.66 12.90
C ASP A 257 -1.66 22.02 14.28
N GLY A 258 -2.59 21.07 14.41
CA GLY A 258 -2.77 20.30 15.63
C GLY A 258 -1.53 19.49 16.01
N LYS A 259 -0.89 18.84 15.02
CA LYS A 259 0.36 18.10 15.20
C LYS A 259 1.50 19.01 15.67
N GLN A 260 1.68 20.16 15.02
CA GLN A 260 2.70 21.15 15.36
C GLN A 260 2.48 21.70 16.77
N ALA A 261 1.25 22.13 17.08
CA ALA A 261 0.87 22.62 18.41
C ALA A 261 1.17 21.58 19.50
N SER A 262 0.95 20.29 19.25
CA SER A 262 1.15 19.23 20.25
C SER A 262 2.57 19.19 20.81
N TRP A 263 3.60 19.41 19.97
CA TRP A 263 4.99 19.42 20.40
C TRP A 263 5.30 20.62 21.32
N TYR A 264 4.80 21.80 21.00
CA TYR A 264 5.06 23.00 21.80
C TYR A 264 4.18 23.07 23.04
N ILE A 265 2.97 22.48 23.01
CA ILE A 265 2.18 22.21 24.20
C ILE A 265 2.98 21.28 25.13
N HIS A 266 3.54 20.18 24.61
CA HIS A 266 4.39 19.27 25.38
C HIS A 266 5.58 20.00 26.00
N LYS A 267 6.34 20.76 25.20
CA LYS A 267 7.48 21.58 25.66
C LYS A 267 7.08 22.57 26.76
N HIS A 268 5.96 23.28 26.57
CA HIS A 268 5.46 24.24 27.54
C HIS A 268 5.09 23.55 28.86
N ILE A 269 4.35 22.45 28.80
CA ILE A 269 3.98 21.68 30.00
C ILE A 269 5.21 21.19 30.74
N GLN A 270 6.16 20.55 30.05
CA GLN A 270 7.36 20.03 30.71
C GLN A 270 8.13 21.14 31.43
N ALA A 271 8.27 22.31 30.80
CA ALA A 271 8.91 23.47 31.40
C ALA A 271 8.20 23.95 32.68
N GLN A 272 6.86 23.90 32.74
CA GLN A 272 6.09 24.23 33.96
C GLN A 272 6.36 23.26 35.11
N TYR A 273 6.71 22.01 34.80
CA TYR A 273 7.09 20.99 35.78
C TYR A 273 8.62 20.88 35.97
N GLY A 274 9.38 21.91 35.57
CA GLY A 274 10.84 21.97 35.75
C GLY A 274 11.62 20.95 34.91
N THR A 275 11.01 20.40 33.86
CA THR A 275 11.61 19.37 33.01
C THR A 275 11.89 19.94 31.62
N SER A 276 13.08 19.67 31.08
CA SER A 276 13.45 20.07 29.71
C SER A 276 13.08 18.98 28.70
N VAL A 277 12.85 19.40 27.45
CA VAL A 277 12.64 18.50 26.31
C VAL A 277 13.75 18.71 25.29
N PRO A 278 14.02 17.72 24.40
CA PRO A 278 14.98 17.88 23.31
C PRO A 278 14.72 19.15 22.47
N SER A 279 15.79 19.75 21.94
CA SER A 279 15.66 20.91 21.04
C SER A 279 15.02 20.53 19.70
N GLN A 280 15.30 19.31 19.23
CA GLN A 280 14.70 18.74 18.03
C GLN A 280 13.38 18.04 18.36
N PRO A 281 12.29 18.28 17.60
CA PRO A 281 11.02 17.59 17.80
C PRO A 281 11.10 16.07 17.68
N THR A 282 10.61 15.35 18.69
CA THR A 282 10.55 13.88 18.75
C THR A 282 9.11 13.41 19.01
N MET A 283 8.26 13.50 17.99
CA MET A 283 6.89 13.00 18.06
C MET A 283 6.86 11.47 17.93
N PRO A 284 6.10 10.74 18.78
CA PRO A 284 5.92 9.31 18.62
C PRO A 284 5.30 8.92 17.27
N LEU A 285 5.61 7.72 16.80
CA LEU A 285 4.92 7.08 15.68
C LEU A 285 3.54 6.53 16.12
N PHE A 286 2.79 6.01 15.16
CA PHE A 286 1.56 5.27 15.41
C PHE A 286 1.88 3.80 15.68
N TYR A 287 1.25 3.20 16.71
CA TYR A 287 1.47 1.81 17.12
C TYR A 287 0.16 1.05 17.32
N THR A 288 0.22 -0.27 17.15
CA THR A 288 -0.87 -1.23 17.32
C THR A 288 -0.35 -2.52 17.97
N PRO A 289 -1.23 -3.46 18.39
CA PRO A 289 -0.79 -4.78 18.86
C PRO A 289 0.04 -5.58 17.85
N VAL A 290 -0.04 -5.26 16.55
CA VAL A 290 0.78 -5.89 15.51
C VAL A 290 2.27 -5.61 15.74
N ASP A 291 2.62 -4.41 16.23
CA ASP A 291 4.01 -4.02 16.43
C ASP A 291 4.73 -4.83 17.51
N LEU A 292 3.95 -5.45 18.40
CA LEU A 292 4.43 -6.31 19.50
C LEU A 292 4.69 -7.76 19.05
N VAL A 293 4.34 -8.14 17.83
CA VAL A 293 4.55 -9.50 17.33
C VAL A 293 6.03 -9.80 17.22
N ASP A 294 6.45 -10.91 17.84
CA ASP A 294 7.81 -11.41 17.77
C ASP A 294 8.04 -12.13 16.43
N ILE A 295 8.98 -11.59 15.65
CA ILE A 295 9.42 -12.15 14.37
C ILE A 295 10.86 -12.68 14.44
N SER A 296 11.43 -12.82 15.65
CA SER A 296 12.74 -13.43 15.82
C SER A 296 12.71 -14.93 15.50
N VAL A 297 13.88 -15.47 15.15
CA VAL A 297 14.02 -16.90 14.81
C VAL A 297 15.40 -17.40 15.21
N GLU A 298 15.48 -18.65 15.64
CA GLU A 298 16.74 -19.35 15.88
C GLU A 298 17.01 -20.35 14.75
N MET A 299 18.24 -20.35 14.23
CA MET A 299 18.69 -21.29 13.21
C MET A 299 20.16 -21.63 13.42
N ALA A 300 20.49 -22.93 13.45
CA ALA A 300 21.85 -23.43 13.64
C ALA A 300 22.55 -22.86 14.89
N GLY A 301 21.78 -22.64 15.98
CA GLY A 301 22.27 -22.06 17.24
C GLY A 301 22.48 -20.54 17.22
N LEU A 302 22.15 -19.87 16.11
CA LEU A 302 22.21 -18.41 15.97
C LEU A 302 20.82 -17.81 16.14
N ARG A 303 20.72 -16.72 16.92
CA ARG A 303 19.47 -15.99 17.15
C ARG A 303 19.41 -14.76 16.24
N PHE A 304 18.40 -14.72 15.38
CA PHE A 304 18.15 -13.62 14.47
C PHE A 304 17.03 -12.73 15.03
N PRO A 305 17.20 -11.40 15.11
CA PRO A 305 16.16 -10.50 15.61
C PRO A 305 14.95 -10.42 14.66
N ASN A 306 15.17 -10.67 13.37
CA ASN A 306 14.15 -10.89 12.34
C ASN A 306 14.74 -11.78 11.24
N PRO A 307 13.93 -12.44 10.38
CA PRO A 307 14.44 -13.45 9.46
C PRO A 307 15.02 -12.84 8.17
N PHE A 308 15.11 -11.52 8.03
CA PHE A 308 15.52 -10.85 6.80
C PHE A 308 16.98 -10.40 6.86
N GLY A 309 17.72 -10.64 5.78
CA GLY A 309 19.12 -10.24 5.70
C GLY A 309 19.61 -9.89 4.32
N LEU A 310 20.73 -9.17 4.26
CA LEU A 310 21.39 -8.86 2.99
C LEU A 310 22.11 -10.09 2.44
N ALA A 311 21.79 -10.50 1.21
CA ALA A 311 22.54 -11.54 0.53
C ALA A 311 23.97 -11.07 0.18
N SER A 312 24.91 -12.01 0.04
CA SER A 312 26.26 -11.72 -0.45
C SER A 312 26.22 -11.23 -1.91
N ALA A 313 26.11 -9.92 -2.10
CA ALA A 313 25.85 -9.29 -3.40
C ALA A 313 26.16 -7.79 -3.39
N THR A 314 25.68 -7.06 -4.39
CA THR A 314 25.88 -5.62 -4.55
C THR A 314 25.43 -4.77 -3.36
N PRO A 315 24.32 -5.07 -2.63
CA PRO A 315 23.95 -4.28 -1.45
C PRO A 315 24.95 -4.44 -0.27
N ALA A 316 25.86 -5.41 -0.35
CA ALA A 316 26.91 -5.66 0.63
C ALA A 316 28.32 -5.41 0.05
N THR A 317 28.46 -4.48 -0.91
CA THR A 317 29.76 -4.20 -1.57
C THR A 317 30.81 -3.63 -0.61
N SER A 318 30.40 -2.99 0.49
CA SER A 318 31.32 -2.38 1.47
C SER A 318 30.74 -2.35 2.89
N THR A 319 31.63 -2.24 3.86
CA THR A 319 31.32 -2.16 5.31
C THR A 319 30.33 -1.05 5.67
N PRO A 320 30.46 0.19 5.14
CA PRO A 320 29.49 1.24 5.43
C PRO A 320 28.09 0.96 4.88
N MET A 321 27.94 0.07 3.91
CA MET A 321 26.62 -0.36 3.42
C MET A 321 25.96 -1.31 4.42
N ILE A 322 26.70 -2.31 4.90
CA ILE A 322 26.19 -3.26 5.90
C ILE A 322 25.86 -2.53 7.21
N ARG A 323 26.71 -1.60 7.65
CA ARG A 323 26.43 -0.73 8.81
C ARG A 323 25.09 -0.02 8.69
N ARG A 324 24.85 0.68 7.57
CA ARG A 324 23.59 1.40 7.32
C ARG A 324 22.39 0.46 7.21
N ALA A 325 22.58 -0.77 6.75
CA ALA A 325 21.51 -1.77 6.75
C ALA A 325 21.17 -2.23 8.17
N PHE A 326 22.17 -2.45 9.04
CA PHE A 326 21.90 -2.73 10.46
C PHE A 326 21.25 -1.54 11.17
N GLU A 327 21.69 -0.32 10.92
CA GLU A 327 21.04 0.91 11.40
C GLU A 327 19.58 1.02 10.94
N ALA A 328 19.27 0.55 9.73
CA ALA A 328 17.90 0.49 9.21
C ALA A 328 17.05 -0.66 9.81
N GLY A 329 17.66 -1.65 10.46
CA GLY A 329 16.96 -2.75 11.13
C GLY A 329 17.08 -4.15 10.48
N TRP A 330 17.97 -4.35 9.50
CA TRP A 330 18.20 -5.67 8.90
C TRP A 330 18.75 -6.66 9.94
N GLY A 331 18.11 -7.83 10.08
CA GLY A 331 18.45 -8.77 11.14
C GLY A 331 19.78 -9.48 10.95
N PHE A 332 20.21 -9.66 9.70
CA PHE A 332 21.53 -10.18 9.38
C PHE A 332 22.08 -9.66 8.05
N ALA A 333 23.36 -9.86 7.81
CA ALA A 333 23.97 -9.54 6.53
C ALA A 333 25.08 -10.53 6.19
N LEU A 334 25.33 -10.68 4.89
CA LEU A 334 26.51 -11.36 4.38
C LEU A 334 27.51 -10.34 3.86
N THR A 335 28.80 -10.58 4.11
CA THR A 335 29.85 -9.86 3.36
C THR A 335 29.74 -10.20 1.88
N LYS A 336 30.17 -9.30 0.99
CA LYS A 336 30.44 -9.72 -0.40
C LYS A 336 31.52 -10.80 -0.36
N THR A 337 31.32 -11.88 -1.12
CA THR A 337 32.26 -13.01 -1.15
C THR A 337 33.68 -12.51 -1.33
N PHE A 338 34.61 -12.93 -0.48
CA PHE A 338 36.03 -12.58 -0.60
C PHE A 338 36.91 -13.83 -0.58
N SER A 339 38.15 -13.68 -1.01
CA SER A 339 39.13 -14.76 -1.16
C SER A 339 40.48 -14.34 -0.58
N LEU A 340 41.44 -15.27 -0.59
CA LEU A 340 42.84 -14.96 -0.30
C LEU A 340 43.40 -13.99 -1.36
N ASP A 341 44.45 -13.25 -0.99
CA ASP A 341 45.04 -12.21 -1.85
C ASP A 341 45.57 -12.76 -3.18
N LYS A 342 46.02 -14.02 -3.20
CA LYS A 342 46.45 -14.71 -4.42
C LYS A 342 45.33 -14.89 -5.46
N ASP A 343 44.08 -14.86 -5.01
CA ASP A 343 42.88 -15.06 -5.84
C ASP A 343 42.17 -13.74 -6.17
N ILE A 344 42.85 -12.60 -5.99
CA ILE A 344 42.29 -11.28 -6.27
C ILE A 344 41.69 -11.19 -7.69
N VAL A 345 40.58 -10.46 -7.79
CA VAL A 345 39.83 -10.29 -9.04
C VAL A 345 39.74 -8.82 -9.43
N THR A 346 39.41 -8.58 -10.70
CA THR A 346 39.10 -7.25 -11.22
C THR A 346 37.82 -7.35 -12.03
N ASN A 347 36.83 -6.54 -11.68
CA ASN A 347 35.55 -6.52 -12.36
C ASN A 347 35.66 -5.81 -13.72
N ILE A 348 34.85 -6.29 -14.67
CA ILE A 348 34.62 -5.62 -15.96
C ILE A 348 33.45 -4.63 -15.86
N SER A 349 33.28 -3.79 -16.89
CA SER A 349 32.14 -2.88 -17.02
C SER A 349 31.72 -2.68 -18.48
N PRO A 350 30.41 -2.55 -18.77
CA PRO A 350 29.24 -2.71 -17.87
C PRO A 350 29.06 -4.17 -17.42
N ARG A 351 28.49 -4.40 -16.23
CA ARG A 351 28.38 -5.74 -15.63
C ARG A 351 27.08 -6.08 -14.93
N ILE A 352 26.16 -5.14 -14.75
CA ILE A 352 24.83 -5.37 -14.19
C ILE A 352 23.83 -4.66 -15.07
N ILE A 353 22.78 -5.36 -15.47
CA ILE A 353 21.75 -4.83 -16.37
C ILE A 353 20.35 -5.22 -15.87
N ARG A 354 19.36 -4.45 -16.27
CA ARG A 354 17.94 -4.78 -16.05
C ARG A 354 17.54 -6.05 -16.81
N GLY A 355 16.54 -6.74 -16.28
CA GLY A 355 15.88 -7.86 -16.91
C GLY A 355 15.03 -7.48 -18.12
N THR A 356 14.90 -8.37 -19.09
CA THR A 356 13.93 -8.31 -20.20
C THR A 356 12.72 -9.23 -19.95
N THR A 357 12.70 -9.90 -18.79
CA THR A 357 11.74 -10.95 -18.40
C THR A 357 10.29 -10.49 -18.27
N SER A 358 10.04 -9.18 -18.19
CA SER A 358 8.70 -8.59 -18.14
C SER A 358 8.49 -7.51 -19.20
N GLY A 359 9.15 -7.67 -20.36
CA GLY A 359 9.01 -6.75 -21.49
C GLY A 359 9.76 -5.41 -21.31
N PRO A 360 9.38 -4.36 -22.07
CA PRO A 360 10.07 -3.07 -22.09
C PRO A 360 9.64 -2.15 -20.94
N LEU A 361 9.50 -2.69 -19.72
CA LEU A 361 9.18 -1.93 -18.51
C LEU A 361 10.46 -1.46 -17.80
N TYR A 362 10.63 -0.15 -17.69
CA TYR A 362 11.77 0.52 -17.03
C TYR A 362 11.33 1.14 -15.69
N GLY A 363 12.30 1.49 -14.84
CA GLY A 363 12.04 2.08 -13.54
C GLY A 363 11.78 1.03 -12.45
N PRO A 364 10.84 1.28 -11.51
CA PRO A 364 10.67 0.46 -10.32
C PRO A 364 10.26 -0.99 -10.65
N GLY A 365 10.59 -1.91 -9.75
CA GLY A 365 10.09 -3.29 -9.83
C GLY A 365 10.60 -4.06 -11.04
N GLN A 366 11.88 -3.90 -11.42
CA GLN A 366 12.47 -4.78 -12.43
C GLN A 366 12.33 -6.24 -11.99
N SER A 367 11.67 -7.05 -12.82
CA SER A 367 11.37 -8.46 -12.52
C SER A 367 12.63 -9.32 -12.42
N SER A 368 13.72 -8.89 -13.05
CA SER A 368 15.03 -9.50 -12.86
C SER A 368 16.16 -8.51 -13.10
N PHE A 369 17.36 -8.93 -12.72
CA PHE A 369 18.62 -8.37 -13.18
C PHE A 369 19.48 -9.49 -13.73
N LEU A 370 20.41 -9.16 -14.63
CA LEU A 370 21.52 -10.05 -14.97
C LEU A 370 22.84 -9.38 -14.58
N ASN A 371 23.73 -10.15 -13.97
CA ASN A 371 25.07 -9.70 -13.64
C ASN A 371 26.16 -10.63 -14.19
N ILE A 372 27.30 -10.05 -14.53
CA ILE A 372 28.59 -10.70 -14.80
C ILE A 372 29.65 -10.15 -13.84
N GLU A 373 29.25 -9.88 -12.59
CA GLU A 373 30.10 -9.33 -11.53
C GLU A 373 30.76 -10.45 -10.73
N LEU A 374 32.08 -10.37 -10.51
CA LEU A 374 32.83 -11.38 -9.77
C LEU A 374 32.61 -11.29 -8.24
N ILE A 375 33.49 -11.94 -7.49
CA ILE A 375 33.63 -11.75 -6.04
C ILE A 375 34.11 -10.33 -5.71
N SER A 376 34.26 -10.03 -4.42
CA SER A 376 34.79 -8.76 -3.93
C SER A 376 36.17 -8.43 -4.54
N GLU A 377 36.34 -7.19 -4.99
CA GLU A 377 37.66 -6.63 -5.33
C GLU A 377 38.43 -6.15 -4.08
N LYS A 378 37.77 -6.09 -2.92
CA LYS A 378 38.39 -5.78 -1.62
C LYS A 378 38.97 -7.06 -1.01
N THR A 379 40.11 -6.90 -0.34
CA THR A 379 40.94 -8.00 0.22
C THR A 379 40.28 -8.71 1.40
N ALA A 380 40.79 -9.90 1.75
CA ALA A 380 40.38 -10.60 2.96
C ALA A 380 40.65 -9.76 4.22
N ALA A 381 41.78 -9.03 4.27
CA ALA A 381 42.12 -8.17 5.38
C ALA A 381 41.07 -7.07 5.62
N TYR A 382 40.60 -6.43 4.55
CA TYR A 382 39.50 -5.46 4.63
C TYR A 382 38.26 -6.08 5.26
N TRP A 383 37.82 -7.24 4.75
CA TRP A 383 36.60 -7.89 5.24
C TRP A 383 36.72 -8.42 6.65
N CYS A 384 37.85 -9.01 7.03
CA CYS A 384 38.08 -9.48 8.39
C CYS A 384 38.06 -8.31 9.37
N HIS A 385 38.75 -7.21 9.07
CA HIS A 385 38.69 -6.02 9.92
C HIS A 385 37.25 -5.48 10.05
N SER A 386 36.54 -5.42 8.91
CA SER A 386 35.17 -4.95 8.85
C SER A 386 34.18 -5.81 9.63
N VAL A 387 34.38 -7.13 9.66
CA VAL A 387 33.58 -8.05 10.46
C VAL A 387 33.77 -7.76 11.94
N THR A 388 35.02 -7.58 12.38
CA THR A 388 35.34 -7.22 13.76
C THR A 388 34.67 -5.89 14.16
N GLU A 389 34.76 -4.86 13.33
CA GLU A 389 34.11 -3.57 13.57
C GLU A 389 32.58 -3.69 13.66
N LEU A 390 31.96 -4.38 12.69
CA LEU A 390 30.51 -4.51 12.64
C LEU A 390 29.97 -5.34 13.82
N LYS A 391 30.68 -6.39 14.24
CA LYS A 391 30.25 -7.19 15.40
C LYS A 391 30.47 -6.51 16.73
N ALA A 392 31.47 -5.63 16.83
CA ALA A 392 31.64 -4.78 18.00
C ALA A 392 30.48 -3.80 18.16
N ASP A 393 30.03 -3.19 17.05
CA ASP A 393 28.99 -2.17 17.08
C ASP A 393 27.57 -2.73 17.05
N PHE A 394 27.39 -3.92 16.45
CA PHE A 394 26.10 -4.59 16.27
C PHE A 394 26.17 -6.05 16.76
N PRO A 395 26.28 -6.28 18.09
CA PRO A 395 26.44 -7.63 18.63
C PRO A 395 25.24 -8.55 18.36
N ASP A 396 24.02 -7.99 18.33
CA ASP A 396 22.77 -8.74 18.14
C ASP A 396 22.42 -9.00 16.66
N ASN A 397 23.05 -8.29 15.72
CA ASN A 397 22.85 -8.51 14.28
C ASN A 397 23.80 -9.60 13.80
N ILE A 398 23.28 -10.60 13.09
CA ILE A 398 24.09 -11.72 12.61
C ILE A 398 24.92 -11.28 11.39
N LEU A 399 26.23 -11.52 11.41
CA LEU A 399 27.14 -11.25 10.31
C LEU A 399 27.81 -12.53 9.81
N ILE A 400 27.50 -12.91 8.58
CA ILE A 400 27.99 -14.14 7.95
C ILE A 400 29.07 -13.77 6.92
N ALA A 401 30.29 -14.29 7.11
CA ALA A 401 31.38 -14.05 6.16
C ALA A 401 31.24 -14.98 4.95
N SER A 402 30.97 -14.41 3.77
CA SER A 402 30.96 -15.18 2.52
C SER A 402 32.39 -15.32 1.99
N ILE A 403 32.85 -16.56 1.79
CA ILE A 403 34.22 -16.86 1.38
C ILE A 403 34.28 -17.82 0.19
N MET A 404 35.36 -17.75 -0.58
CA MET A 404 35.60 -18.63 -1.71
C MET A 404 37.10 -18.87 -1.95
N CYS A 405 37.45 -20.12 -2.25
CA CYS A 405 38.79 -20.54 -2.67
C CYS A 405 38.70 -21.49 -3.87
N SER A 406 39.85 -21.72 -4.52
CA SER A 406 40.05 -22.85 -5.44
C SER A 406 39.83 -24.20 -4.73
N TYR A 407 39.73 -25.30 -5.49
CA TYR A 407 39.62 -26.65 -4.90
C TYR A 407 40.95 -27.08 -4.25
N ASN A 408 41.29 -26.43 -3.15
CA ASN A 408 42.54 -26.60 -2.43
C ASN A 408 42.25 -26.62 -0.92
N LYS A 409 42.66 -27.70 -0.27
CA LYS A 409 42.40 -27.92 1.16
C LYS A 409 43.01 -26.84 2.05
N SER A 410 44.28 -26.48 1.85
CA SER A 410 44.94 -25.50 2.72
C SER A 410 44.27 -24.13 2.61
N ASP A 411 43.86 -23.74 1.40
CA ASP A 411 43.25 -22.42 1.15
C ASP A 411 41.91 -22.27 1.88
N TRP A 412 41.03 -23.28 1.75
CA TRP A 412 39.74 -23.28 2.44
C TRP A 412 39.92 -23.29 3.97
N MET A 413 40.89 -24.04 4.49
CA MET A 413 41.17 -24.07 5.93
C MET A 413 41.78 -22.76 6.44
N GLU A 414 42.63 -22.11 5.65
CA GLU A 414 43.24 -20.81 5.98
C GLU A 414 42.19 -19.70 6.00
N LEU A 415 41.46 -19.51 4.89
CA LEU A 415 40.51 -18.41 4.76
C LEU A 415 39.33 -18.54 5.75
N SER A 416 38.85 -19.76 6.00
CA SER A 416 37.79 -19.99 6.98
C SER A 416 38.23 -19.65 8.41
N LYS A 417 39.47 -20.00 8.81
CA LYS A 417 40.03 -19.60 10.10
C LYS A 417 40.21 -18.09 10.22
N MET A 418 40.66 -17.43 9.15
CA MET A 418 40.76 -15.96 9.14
C MET A 418 39.39 -15.31 9.36
N ALA A 419 38.36 -15.79 8.67
CA ALA A 419 37.01 -15.27 8.81
C ALA A 419 36.42 -15.56 10.21
N GLU A 420 36.59 -16.78 10.76
CA GLU A 420 36.19 -17.08 12.14
C GLU A 420 36.93 -16.20 13.15
N ALA A 421 38.25 -16.02 13.00
CA ALA A 421 39.05 -15.22 13.91
C ALA A 421 38.67 -13.73 13.91
N SER A 422 38.04 -13.23 12.84
CA SER A 422 37.49 -11.87 12.80
C SER A 422 36.24 -11.67 13.66
N GLY A 423 35.63 -12.75 14.15
CA GLY A 423 34.41 -12.73 14.96
C GLY A 423 33.12 -12.91 14.16
N ALA A 424 33.18 -13.42 12.92
CA ALA A 424 31.98 -13.74 12.16
C ALA A 424 31.11 -14.76 12.90
N ASP A 425 29.79 -14.55 12.95
CA ASP A 425 28.86 -15.47 13.62
C ASP A 425 28.75 -16.82 12.89
N ALA A 426 28.94 -16.79 11.57
CA ALA A 426 28.98 -17.97 10.71
C ALA A 426 29.71 -17.67 9.39
N LEU A 427 29.95 -18.73 8.60
CA LEU A 427 30.51 -18.63 7.25
C LEU A 427 29.49 -19.05 6.19
N GLU A 428 29.56 -18.44 5.00
CA GLU A 428 28.86 -18.91 3.80
C GLU A 428 29.88 -19.29 2.72
N LEU A 429 29.91 -20.57 2.34
CA LEU A 429 30.82 -21.08 1.31
C LEU A 429 30.22 -20.84 -0.07
N ASN A 430 30.79 -19.91 -0.83
CA ASN A 430 30.31 -19.62 -2.18
C ASN A 430 30.84 -20.67 -3.17
N LEU A 431 30.03 -21.70 -3.44
CA LEU A 431 30.35 -22.76 -4.39
C LEU A 431 29.65 -22.56 -5.73
N SER A 432 29.13 -21.35 -6.00
CA SER A 432 28.00 -21.22 -6.94
C SER A 432 28.12 -20.08 -7.95
N CYS A 433 29.18 -19.26 -7.91
CA CYS A 433 29.35 -18.19 -8.87
C CYS A 433 29.43 -18.75 -10.31
N PRO A 434 28.50 -18.41 -11.22
CA PRO A 434 28.39 -19.06 -12.53
C PRO A 434 29.36 -18.49 -13.59
N HIS A 435 29.98 -17.34 -13.33
CA HIS A 435 30.77 -16.60 -14.31
C HIS A 435 32.16 -16.23 -13.77
N GLY A 436 33.14 -16.20 -14.68
CA GLY A 436 34.53 -15.76 -14.44
C GLY A 436 35.38 -16.58 -13.44
N MET A 437 34.76 -17.45 -12.64
CA MET A 437 35.44 -18.26 -11.63
C MET A 437 35.57 -19.74 -12.03
N GLY A 438 34.67 -20.25 -12.88
CA GLY A 438 34.69 -21.66 -13.33
C GLY A 438 35.96 -22.01 -14.11
N GLU A 439 36.45 -21.11 -14.96
CA GLU A 439 37.71 -21.26 -15.69
C GLU A 439 38.94 -21.33 -14.77
N ARG A 440 38.80 -20.90 -13.52
CA ARG A 440 39.83 -20.97 -12.47
C ARG A 440 39.60 -22.15 -11.50
N GLY A 441 38.69 -23.07 -11.82
CA GLY A 441 38.34 -24.22 -10.97
C GLY A 441 37.58 -23.83 -9.70
N MET A 442 36.92 -22.66 -9.68
CA MET A 442 36.21 -22.08 -8.52
C MET A 442 34.71 -21.92 -8.79
N GLY A 443 33.93 -21.70 -7.73
CA GLY A 443 32.50 -21.42 -7.83
C GLY A 443 31.74 -22.59 -8.46
N LEU A 444 30.99 -22.31 -9.54
CA LEU A 444 30.13 -23.30 -10.22
C LEU A 444 30.85 -24.60 -10.58
N ALA A 445 32.15 -24.54 -10.91
CA ALA A 445 32.95 -25.73 -11.20
C ALA A 445 33.00 -26.74 -10.03
N CYS A 446 32.90 -26.26 -8.78
CA CYS A 446 32.83 -27.10 -7.59
C CYS A 446 31.38 -27.42 -7.18
N GLY A 447 30.48 -26.44 -7.24
CA GLY A 447 29.10 -26.59 -6.71
C GLY A 447 28.17 -27.48 -7.52
N GLN A 448 28.60 -27.96 -8.69
CA GLN A 448 27.86 -28.91 -9.52
C GLN A 448 28.23 -30.37 -9.24
N ASP A 449 29.30 -30.62 -8.48
CA ASP A 449 29.79 -31.96 -8.15
C ASP A 449 29.60 -32.26 -6.66
N PRO A 450 28.74 -33.23 -6.29
CA PRO A 450 28.54 -33.62 -4.90
C PRO A 450 29.84 -34.01 -4.17
N GLU A 451 30.81 -34.62 -4.84
CA GLU A 451 32.07 -35.03 -4.20
C GLU A 451 32.91 -33.83 -3.79
N LEU A 452 33.07 -32.86 -4.68
CA LEU A 452 33.83 -31.64 -4.41
C LEU A 452 33.18 -30.85 -3.27
N VAL A 453 31.85 -30.70 -3.29
CA VAL A 453 31.10 -30.02 -2.21
C VAL A 453 31.30 -30.70 -0.86
N ARG A 454 31.19 -32.04 -0.81
CA ARG A 454 31.40 -32.82 0.41
C ARG A 454 32.80 -32.61 0.98
N ASN A 455 33.82 -32.63 0.12
CA ASN A 455 35.22 -32.49 0.53
C ASN A 455 35.52 -31.07 1.03
N ILE A 456 35.04 -30.02 0.34
CA ILE A 456 35.19 -28.63 0.79
C ILE A 456 34.54 -28.44 2.17
N CYS A 457 33.30 -28.89 2.34
CA CYS A 457 32.61 -28.80 3.63
C CYS A 457 33.38 -29.54 4.73
N ARG A 458 33.93 -30.72 4.43
CA ARG A 458 34.76 -31.49 5.38
C ARG A 458 36.02 -30.73 5.80
N TRP A 459 36.68 -30.04 4.87
CA TRP A 459 37.86 -29.23 5.18
C TRP A 459 37.53 -28.03 6.05
N VAL A 460 36.46 -27.31 5.74
CA VAL A 460 36.01 -26.16 6.54
C VAL A 460 35.55 -26.62 7.93
N ARG A 461 34.78 -27.70 8.04
CA ARG A 461 34.35 -28.24 9.35
C ARG A 461 35.52 -28.61 10.26
N GLN A 462 36.63 -29.10 9.68
CA GLN A 462 37.87 -29.39 10.43
C GLN A 462 38.62 -28.12 10.86
N ALA A 463 38.38 -27.00 10.18
CA ALA A 463 39.12 -25.77 10.39
C ALA A 463 38.47 -24.82 11.41
N VAL A 464 37.14 -24.77 11.45
CA VAL A 464 36.37 -23.80 12.26
C VAL A 464 35.35 -24.49 13.18
N ARG A 465 34.89 -23.75 14.21
CA ARG A 465 33.85 -24.15 15.16
C ARG A 465 32.53 -23.44 14.92
N VAL A 466 32.56 -22.19 14.44
CA VAL A 466 31.34 -21.46 14.05
C VAL A 466 30.52 -22.24 13.01
N PRO A 467 29.19 -22.05 12.95
CA PRO A 467 28.37 -22.64 11.91
C PRO A 467 28.82 -22.22 10.52
N PHE A 468 28.65 -23.09 9.52
CA PHE A 468 28.82 -22.69 8.13
C PHE A 468 27.79 -23.30 7.19
N PHE A 469 27.49 -22.55 6.13
CA PHE A 469 26.45 -22.88 5.16
C PHE A 469 27.03 -22.96 3.75
N ALA A 470 26.74 -24.04 3.02
CA ALA A 470 27.12 -24.12 1.62
C ALA A 470 26.08 -23.41 0.75
N LYS A 471 26.49 -22.37 -0.01
CA LYS A 471 25.60 -21.70 -0.97
C LYS A 471 25.55 -22.49 -2.26
N LEU A 472 24.35 -22.96 -2.60
CA LEU A 472 24.10 -23.89 -3.71
C LEU A 472 23.70 -23.16 -4.99
N THR A 473 24.09 -23.74 -6.12
CA THR A 473 23.76 -23.23 -7.45
C THR A 473 22.47 -23.89 -7.92
N PRO A 474 21.51 -23.15 -8.50
CA PRO A 474 20.32 -23.77 -9.09
C PRO A 474 20.64 -24.44 -10.44
N ASN A 475 21.86 -24.26 -10.97
CA ASN A 475 22.28 -24.74 -12.27
C ASN A 475 22.79 -26.20 -12.21
N VAL A 476 22.00 -27.08 -11.59
CA VAL A 476 22.26 -28.52 -11.43
C VAL A 476 21.00 -29.32 -11.71
N THR A 477 21.16 -30.56 -12.16
CA THR A 477 20.03 -31.46 -12.40
C THR A 477 19.31 -31.81 -11.11
N ASP A 478 20.07 -32.18 -10.07
CA ASP A 478 19.54 -32.52 -8.74
C ASP A 478 20.26 -31.74 -7.64
N ILE A 479 19.63 -30.66 -7.18
CA ILE A 479 20.15 -29.84 -6.08
C ILE A 479 20.12 -30.56 -4.73
N VAL A 480 19.25 -31.57 -4.58
CA VAL A 480 19.15 -32.35 -3.34
C VAL A 480 20.42 -33.17 -3.12
N SER A 481 21.00 -33.73 -4.18
CA SER A 481 22.28 -34.44 -4.10
C SER A 481 23.41 -33.56 -3.56
N ILE A 482 23.47 -32.30 -3.99
CA ILE A 482 24.46 -31.32 -3.55
C ILE A 482 24.21 -30.91 -2.09
N ALA A 483 22.96 -30.63 -1.72
CA ALA A 483 22.60 -30.31 -0.34
C ALA A 483 22.93 -31.45 0.62
N ARG A 484 22.69 -32.69 0.20
CA ARG A 484 23.05 -33.90 0.97
C ARG A 484 24.56 -34.03 1.13
N ALA A 485 25.33 -33.81 0.06
CA ALA A 485 26.78 -33.81 0.12
C ALA A 485 27.35 -32.74 1.05
N ALA A 486 26.78 -31.53 1.05
CA ALA A 486 27.15 -30.47 1.99
C ALA A 486 26.90 -30.91 3.45
N LYS A 487 25.71 -31.47 3.73
CA LYS A 487 25.36 -32.02 5.05
C LYS A 487 26.31 -33.14 5.48
N GLU A 488 26.61 -34.09 4.61
CA GLU A 488 27.56 -35.20 4.87
C GLU A 488 29.00 -34.69 5.09
N GLY A 489 29.36 -33.58 4.48
CA GLY A 489 30.63 -32.88 4.71
C GLY A 489 30.67 -32.11 6.03
N GLY A 490 29.56 -31.99 6.74
CA GLY A 490 29.46 -31.32 8.04
C GLY A 490 29.00 -29.86 7.99
N ALA A 491 28.40 -29.40 6.88
CA ALA A 491 27.75 -28.10 6.85
C ALA A 491 26.55 -28.08 7.81
N ASP A 492 26.36 -26.96 8.51
CA ASP A 492 25.27 -26.76 9.46
C ASP A 492 23.94 -26.38 8.77
N GLY A 493 23.99 -26.11 7.47
CA GLY A 493 22.86 -25.78 6.62
C GLY A 493 23.30 -25.45 5.20
N VAL A 494 22.35 -24.98 4.38
CA VAL A 494 22.61 -24.55 3.00
C VAL A 494 21.91 -23.24 2.69
N THR A 495 22.52 -22.44 1.82
CA THR A 495 21.84 -21.29 1.20
C THR A 495 21.31 -21.70 -0.17
N ALA A 496 19.99 -21.61 -0.36
CA ALA A 496 19.30 -22.01 -1.58
C ALA A 496 18.51 -20.82 -2.16
N THR A 497 18.91 -20.22 -3.29
CA THR A 497 20.04 -20.59 -4.17
C THR A 497 20.77 -19.36 -4.71
N ASN A 498 21.93 -19.55 -5.33
CA ASN A 498 22.56 -18.50 -6.14
C ASN A 498 21.72 -18.19 -7.42
N THR A 499 22.24 -17.31 -8.26
CA THR A 499 21.65 -16.89 -9.54
C THR A 499 21.52 -18.01 -10.56
N VAL A 500 20.55 -17.86 -11.47
CA VAL A 500 20.33 -18.79 -12.60
C VAL A 500 21.18 -18.33 -13.79
N SER A 501 21.95 -19.24 -14.39
CA SER A 501 22.80 -18.90 -15.53
C SER A 501 21.97 -18.54 -16.76
N GLY A 502 22.32 -17.48 -17.48
CA GLY A 502 21.61 -17.07 -18.68
C GLY A 502 22.24 -15.94 -19.48
N LEU A 503 21.55 -15.54 -20.55
CA LEU A 503 21.85 -14.39 -21.39
C LEU A 503 20.57 -13.54 -21.48
N MET A 504 20.62 -12.28 -21.07
CA MET A 504 19.41 -11.47 -20.90
C MET A 504 18.81 -11.00 -22.23
N GLY A 505 19.65 -10.81 -23.24
CA GLY A 505 19.18 -10.45 -24.57
C GLY A 505 20.28 -9.90 -25.47
N LEU A 506 19.93 -9.83 -26.74
CA LEU A 506 20.71 -9.19 -27.79
C LEU A 506 19.92 -7.99 -28.32
N LYS A 507 20.63 -6.99 -28.83
CA LYS A 507 20.04 -5.91 -29.63
C LYS A 507 19.70 -6.44 -31.02
N ALA A 508 18.97 -5.63 -31.79
CA ALA A 508 18.59 -5.97 -33.17
C ALA A 508 19.80 -6.18 -34.11
N ASP A 509 20.94 -5.56 -33.82
CA ASP A 509 22.21 -5.75 -34.56
C ASP A 509 22.98 -7.02 -34.14
N GLY A 510 22.42 -7.83 -33.25
CA GLY A 510 23.04 -9.04 -32.69
C GLY A 510 24.02 -8.77 -31.55
N THR A 511 24.32 -7.51 -31.21
CA THR A 511 25.23 -7.22 -30.10
C THR A 511 24.57 -7.49 -28.74
N PRO A 512 25.30 -8.03 -27.75
CA PRO A 512 24.72 -8.35 -26.46
C PRO A 512 24.49 -7.11 -25.60
N TRP A 513 23.71 -7.29 -24.53
CA TRP A 513 23.74 -6.39 -23.38
C TRP A 513 23.81 -7.23 -22.10
N PRO A 514 24.82 -7.03 -21.22
CA PRO A 514 25.90 -6.05 -21.31
C PRO A 514 26.90 -6.35 -22.44
N ALA A 515 27.51 -5.29 -22.99
CA ALA A 515 28.55 -5.35 -24.02
C ALA A 515 29.83 -4.67 -23.50
N VAL A 516 30.93 -5.43 -23.41
CA VAL A 516 32.20 -5.02 -22.80
C VAL A 516 33.26 -4.77 -23.87
N GLY A 517 33.96 -3.63 -23.73
CA GLY A 517 35.05 -3.21 -24.60
C GLY A 517 34.64 -2.87 -26.03
N ILE A 518 35.63 -2.50 -26.87
CA ILE A 518 35.43 -2.15 -28.29
C ILE A 518 34.79 -3.31 -29.06
N GLY A 519 35.18 -4.55 -28.72
CA GLY A 519 34.64 -5.77 -29.33
C GLY A 519 33.22 -6.12 -28.90
N ARG A 520 32.56 -5.32 -28.03
CA ARG A 520 31.18 -5.50 -27.56
C ARG A 520 30.88 -6.94 -27.09
N ARG A 521 31.83 -7.55 -26.38
CA ARG A 521 31.75 -8.96 -25.96
C ARG A 521 30.87 -9.11 -24.71
N THR A 522 30.40 -10.32 -24.49
CA THR A 522 29.72 -10.70 -23.24
C THR A 522 30.08 -12.13 -22.87
N THR A 523 29.67 -12.56 -21.68
CA THR A 523 29.67 -13.95 -21.23
C THR A 523 28.32 -14.25 -20.57
N TYR A 524 28.04 -15.53 -20.28
CA TYR A 524 26.83 -15.87 -19.53
C TYR A 524 26.86 -15.24 -18.14
N GLY A 525 25.74 -14.65 -17.75
CA GLY A 525 25.57 -13.97 -16.47
C GLY A 525 24.64 -14.73 -15.53
N GLY A 526 24.57 -14.26 -14.29
CA GLY A 526 23.62 -14.72 -13.29
C GLY A 526 22.36 -13.87 -13.29
N VAL A 527 21.22 -14.48 -13.56
CA VAL A 527 19.87 -13.91 -13.42
C VAL A 527 19.44 -13.96 -11.96
N SER A 528 18.98 -12.84 -11.44
CA SER A 528 18.42 -12.66 -10.09
C SER A 528 17.04 -12.00 -10.14
N GLY A 529 16.37 -11.84 -9.00
CA GLY A 529 15.07 -11.16 -8.91
C GLY A 529 13.86 -12.10 -8.95
N THR A 530 12.67 -11.51 -9.06
CA THR A 530 11.39 -12.24 -8.94
C THR A 530 11.22 -13.30 -10.04
N ALA A 531 11.81 -13.09 -11.21
CA ALA A 531 11.80 -14.05 -12.31
C ALA A 531 12.38 -15.43 -11.94
N ILE A 532 13.30 -15.50 -10.98
CA ILE A 532 13.89 -16.78 -10.53
C ILE A 532 13.22 -17.34 -9.26
N ARG A 533 12.26 -16.63 -8.65
CA ARG A 533 11.56 -17.09 -7.44
C ARG A 533 10.97 -18.50 -7.57
N PRO A 534 10.31 -18.88 -8.69
CA PRO A 534 9.78 -20.24 -8.82
C PRO A 534 10.86 -21.33 -8.75
N ILE A 535 12.05 -21.05 -9.28
CA ILE A 535 13.20 -21.98 -9.23
C ILE A 535 13.74 -22.09 -7.81
N ALA A 536 13.86 -20.96 -7.10
CA ALA A 536 14.29 -20.94 -5.70
C ALA A 536 13.28 -21.61 -4.75
N LEU A 537 11.98 -21.38 -4.91
CA LEU A 537 10.93 -22.08 -4.14
C LEU A 537 10.99 -23.60 -4.35
N ARG A 538 11.17 -24.05 -5.61
CA ARG A 538 11.37 -25.47 -5.91
C ARG A 538 12.59 -26.03 -5.19
N ALA A 539 13.72 -25.31 -5.22
CA ALA A 539 14.94 -25.75 -4.57
C ALA A 539 14.76 -25.89 -3.05
N VAL A 540 14.22 -24.86 -2.40
CA VAL A 540 13.98 -24.85 -0.95
C VAL A 540 13.04 -25.98 -0.54
N THR A 541 11.90 -26.12 -1.21
CA THR A 541 10.93 -27.20 -0.90
C THR A 541 11.50 -28.60 -1.13
N ALA A 542 12.24 -28.82 -2.23
CA ALA A 542 12.86 -30.10 -2.52
C ALA A 542 13.90 -30.48 -1.45
N ILE A 543 14.76 -29.54 -1.05
CA ILE A 543 15.75 -29.75 0.00
C ILE A 543 15.06 -30.01 1.35
N ALA A 544 14.07 -29.20 1.71
CA ALA A 544 13.36 -29.32 2.99
C ALA A 544 12.62 -30.67 3.13
N ARG A 545 12.02 -31.18 2.04
CA ARG A 545 11.40 -32.51 2.01
C ARG A 545 12.42 -33.64 2.12
N ALA A 546 13.55 -33.52 1.41
CA ALA A 546 14.56 -34.57 1.35
C ALA A 546 15.48 -34.62 2.58
N LEU A 547 15.65 -33.49 3.27
CA LEU A 547 16.49 -33.32 4.46
C LEU A 547 15.72 -32.58 5.57
N PRO A 548 14.67 -33.20 6.16
CA PRO A 548 13.86 -32.54 7.19
C PRO A 548 14.69 -31.99 8.34
N GLY A 549 14.40 -30.76 8.76
CA GLY A 549 15.09 -30.06 9.85
C GLY A 549 16.50 -29.57 9.51
N PHE A 550 17.02 -29.80 8.30
CA PHE A 550 18.29 -29.22 7.88
C PHE A 550 18.12 -27.72 7.61
N PRO A 551 18.89 -26.82 8.25
CA PRO A 551 18.75 -25.38 8.08
C PRO A 551 18.90 -24.90 6.63
N ILE A 552 17.95 -24.06 6.19
CA ILE A 552 17.95 -23.46 4.86
C ILE A 552 17.85 -21.94 4.98
N LEU A 553 18.82 -21.25 4.38
CA LEU A 553 18.77 -19.81 4.11
C LEU A 553 18.23 -19.62 2.69
N ALA A 554 17.03 -19.07 2.55
CA ALA A 554 16.44 -18.87 1.22
C ALA A 554 16.99 -17.61 0.54
N THR A 555 17.23 -17.69 -0.76
CA THR A 555 17.47 -16.51 -1.59
C THR A 555 17.07 -16.75 -3.04
N GLY A 556 16.46 -15.74 -3.66
CA GLY A 556 15.90 -15.83 -5.02
C GLY A 556 14.53 -15.16 -5.13
N GLY A 557 14.55 -13.85 -5.42
CA GLY A 557 13.34 -13.10 -5.71
C GLY A 557 12.43 -12.81 -4.52
N ILE A 558 12.94 -12.81 -3.29
CA ILE A 558 12.23 -12.30 -2.11
C ILE A 558 12.20 -10.78 -2.19
N ASP A 559 11.02 -10.19 -2.15
CA ASP A 559 10.80 -8.74 -2.30
C ASP A 559 9.71 -8.16 -1.39
N SER A 560 9.16 -8.97 -0.47
CA SER A 560 8.08 -8.58 0.44
C SER A 560 8.00 -9.53 1.63
N ALA A 561 7.25 -9.13 2.67
CA ALA A 561 6.89 -10.01 3.78
C ALA A 561 6.12 -11.26 3.31
N GLU A 562 5.21 -11.10 2.35
CA GLU A 562 4.41 -12.20 1.80
C GLU A 562 5.29 -13.22 1.07
N SER A 563 6.14 -12.76 0.16
CA SER A 563 7.08 -13.65 -0.53
C SER A 563 8.08 -14.28 0.44
N GLY A 564 8.51 -13.55 1.48
CA GLY A 564 9.30 -14.09 2.57
C GLY A 564 8.59 -15.22 3.32
N LEU A 565 7.32 -15.03 3.67
CA LEU A 565 6.50 -16.05 4.33
C LEU A 565 6.32 -17.31 3.46
N GLN A 566 6.24 -17.17 2.13
CA GLN A 566 6.23 -18.33 1.22
C GLN A 566 7.48 -19.19 1.37
N PHE A 567 8.67 -18.59 1.52
CA PHE A 567 9.91 -19.33 1.74
C PHE A 567 9.98 -19.95 3.13
N LEU A 568 9.48 -19.27 4.17
CA LEU A 568 9.35 -19.85 5.50
C LEU A 568 8.45 -21.09 5.46
N HIS A 569 7.23 -20.96 4.91
CA HIS A 569 6.32 -22.09 4.70
C HIS A 569 6.92 -23.22 3.83
N SER A 570 7.87 -22.89 2.95
CA SER A 570 8.60 -23.84 2.10
C SER A 570 9.73 -24.59 2.84
N GLY A 571 10.08 -24.18 4.06
CA GLY A 571 11.07 -24.86 4.90
C GLY A 571 12.34 -24.05 5.17
N ALA A 572 12.46 -22.81 4.70
CA ALA A 572 13.57 -21.93 5.07
C ALA A 572 13.37 -21.33 6.47
N SER A 573 14.46 -21.00 7.15
CA SER A 573 14.43 -20.33 8.45
C SER A 573 14.71 -18.83 8.36
N VAL A 574 15.57 -18.43 7.41
CA VAL A 574 15.96 -17.03 7.17
C VAL A 574 16.01 -16.72 5.67
N LEU A 575 15.97 -15.43 5.33
CA LEU A 575 15.60 -14.90 4.02
C LEU A 575 16.65 -13.86 3.56
N GLN A 576 17.49 -14.21 2.59
CA GLN A 576 18.48 -13.28 2.02
C GLN A 576 17.92 -12.51 0.82
N VAL A 577 18.13 -11.18 0.82
CA VAL A 577 17.59 -10.25 -0.17
C VAL A 577 18.72 -9.54 -0.92
N CYS A 578 18.56 -9.38 -2.23
CA CYS A 578 19.48 -8.62 -3.09
C CYS A 578 18.71 -7.72 -4.07
N SER A 579 18.02 -8.33 -5.04
CA SER A 579 17.41 -7.60 -6.16
C SER A 579 16.32 -6.61 -5.75
N ALA A 580 15.59 -6.88 -4.66
CA ALA A 580 14.59 -5.94 -4.15
C ALA A 580 15.25 -4.65 -3.65
N ILE A 581 16.40 -4.75 -2.99
CA ILE A 581 17.20 -3.59 -2.56
C ILE A 581 17.82 -2.89 -3.78
N GLN A 582 18.24 -3.63 -4.82
CA GLN A 582 18.71 -3.01 -6.06
C GLN A 582 17.61 -2.23 -6.80
N ASN A 583 16.35 -2.66 -6.68
CA ASN A 583 15.18 -1.95 -7.19
C ASN A 583 14.81 -0.72 -6.34
N GLN A 584 15.26 -0.67 -5.09
CA GLN A 584 14.84 0.31 -4.08
C GLN A 584 16.05 0.72 -3.23
N ASP A 585 16.04 0.45 -1.93
CA ASP A 585 17.07 0.81 -0.96
C ASP A 585 16.92 -0.03 0.33
N PHE A 586 17.68 0.28 1.39
CA PHE A 586 17.67 -0.51 2.63
C PHE A 586 16.40 -0.35 3.48
N THR A 587 15.58 0.67 3.26
CA THR A 587 14.38 0.94 4.08
C THR A 587 13.27 -0.07 3.89
N VAL A 588 13.32 -0.89 2.82
CA VAL A 588 12.36 -1.98 2.59
C VAL A 588 12.26 -2.97 3.74
N ILE A 589 13.26 -3.02 4.63
CA ILE A 589 13.20 -3.84 5.85
C ILE A 589 12.06 -3.44 6.80
N GLU A 590 11.67 -2.17 6.83
CA GLU A 590 10.54 -1.70 7.64
C GLU A 590 9.24 -2.31 7.13
N ASP A 591 9.02 -2.31 5.82
CA ASP A 591 7.90 -2.99 5.15
C ASP A 591 7.92 -4.50 5.40
N TYR A 592 9.10 -5.13 5.31
CA TYR A 592 9.23 -6.58 5.51
C TYR A 592 8.90 -6.99 6.94
N CYS A 593 9.39 -6.24 7.94
CA CYS A 593 9.12 -6.51 9.34
C CYS A 593 7.65 -6.27 9.69
N THR A 594 7.10 -5.10 9.35
CA THR A 594 5.70 -4.76 9.67
C THR A 594 4.72 -5.66 8.92
N GLY A 595 4.99 -5.96 7.64
CA GLY A 595 4.19 -6.89 6.85
C GLY A 595 4.22 -8.31 7.42
N LEU A 596 5.37 -8.81 7.89
CA LEU A 596 5.46 -10.15 8.47
C LEU A 596 4.74 -10.22 9.82
N LYS A 597 4.90 -9.20 10.67
CA LYS A 597 4.14 -9.06 11.91
C LYS A 597 2.63 -9.07 11.65
N ALA A 598 2.16 -8.32 10.66
CA ALA A 598 0.75 -8.28 10.27
C ALA A 598 0.26 -9.66 9.78
N LEU A 599 1.01 -10.34 8.92
CA LEU A 599 0.64 -11.66 8.41
C LEU A 599 0.56 -12.73 9.51
N LEU A 600 1.41 -12.66 10.53
CA LEU A 600 1.32 -13.56 11.70
C LEU A 600 0.18 -13.17 12.62
N TYR A 601 0.00 -11.87 12.91
CA TYR A 601 -1.10 -11.35 13.73
C TYR A 601 -2.46 -11.74 13.17
N LEU A 602 -2.69 -11.55 11.86
CA LEU A 602 -3.98 -11.82 11.23
C LEU A 602 -4.38 -13.30 11.29
N LYS A 603 -3.42 -14.24 11.39
CA LYS A 603 -3.71 -15.66 11.58
C LYS A 603 -4.38 -15.98 12.92
N SER A 604 -4.30 -15.07 13.89
CA SER A 604 -4.96 -15.25 15.19
C SER A 604 -6.33 -14.57 15.29
N ILE A 605 -6.78 -13.89 14.22
CA ILE A 605 -8.07 -13.20 14.14
C ILE A 605 -9.06 -14.04 13.33
N GLU A 606 -10.03 -14.65 14.02
CA GLU A 606 -11.00 -15.57 13.43
C GLU A 606 -11.99 -14.87 12.47
N GLU A 607 -12.38 -13.63 12.77
CA GLU A 607 -13.28 -12.86 11.91
C GLU A 607 -12.68 -12.48 10.55
N LEU A 608 -11.37 -12.66 10.38
CA LEU A 608 -10.63 -12.39 9.16
C LEU A 608 -10.06 -13.67 8.53
N ALA A 609 -10.53 -14.86 8.95
CA ALA A 609 -9.99 -16.14 8.50
C ALA A 609 -10.17 -16.42 6.99
N ASP A 610 -11.10 -15.73 6.33
CA ASP A 610 -11.36 -15.81 4.89
C ASP A 610 -10.50 -14.84 4.05
N TRP A 611 -9.66 -14.03 4.70
CA TRP A 611 -8.69 -13.17 4.02
C TRP A 611 -7.49 -13.98 3.53
N ASP A 612 -6.94 -13.59 2.38
CA ASP A 612 -5.66 -14.09 1.92
C ASP A 612 -4.53 -13.16 2.41
N GLY A 613 -3.99 -13.50 3.59
CA GLY A 613 -3.02 -12.65 4.27
C GLY A 613 -3.61 -11.29 4.64
N GLN A 614 -3.11 -10.20 4.04
CA GLN A 614 -3.62 -8.84 4.26
C GLN A 614 -4.71 -8.43 3.25
N SER A 615 -5.08 -9.33 2.32
CA SER A 615 -6.07 -9.04 1.28
C SER A 615 -7.47 -9.48 1.73
N PRO A 616 -8.44 -8.55 1.85
CA PRO A 616 -9.83 -8.92 2.08
C PRO A 616 -10.40 -9.72 0.90
N PRO A 617 -11.44 -10.56 1.14
CA PRO A 617 -12.21 -11.18 0.06
C PRO A 617 -12.68 -10.13 -0.94
N ILE A 618 -12.36 -10.35 -2.22
CA ILE A 618 -12.72 -9.41 -3.27
C ILE A 618 -14.23 -9.47 -3.49
N MET A 619 -14.90 -8.37 -3.13
CA MET A 619 -16.32 -8.17 -3.42
C MET A 619 -16.54 -7.75 -4.87
N SER A 620 -17.71 -8.08 -5.43
CA SER A 620 -18.08 -7.65 -6.77
C SER A 620 -17.99 -6.12 -6.88
N HIS A 621 -17.14 -5.65 -7.79
CA HIS A 621 -16.82 -4.23 -7.93
C HIS A 621 -16.71 -3.79 -9.39
N GLN A 622 -16.91 -2.50 -9.63
CA GLN A 622 -16.55 -1.83 -10.88
C GLN A 622 -15.67 -0.63 -10.56
N LYS A 623 -14.47 -0.58 -11.14
CA LYS A 623 -13.45 0.45 -10.84
C LYS A 623 -13.13 0.57 -9.33
N GLY A 624 -13.09 -0.56 -8.62
CA GLY A 624 -12.88 -0.61 -7.16
C GLY A 624 -14.07 -0.16 -6.31
N LYS A 625 -15.20 0.24 -6.92
CA LYS A 625 -16.43 0.60 -6.20
C LYS A 625 -17.36 -0.61 -6.09
N PRO A 626 -17.95 -0.89 -4.91
CA PRO A 626 -18.88 -2.00 -4.75
C PRO A 626 -20.06 -1.92 -5.73
N VAL A 627 -20.40 -3.05 -6.35
CA VAL A 627 -21.59 -3.14 -7.21
C VAL A 627 -22.86 -3.06 -6.35
N PRO A 628 -23.84 -2.21 -6.71
CA PRO A 628 -25.11 -2.15 -5.99
C PRO A 628 -25.87 -3.48 -6.06
N ARG A 629 -26.09 -4.12 -4.91
CA ARG A 629 -26.90 -5.35 -4.81
C ARG A 629 -28.40 -5.01 -4.85
N VAL A 630 -28.90 -4.66 -6.03
CA VAL A 630 -30.32 -4.40 -6.30
C VAL A 630 -30.89 -5.60 -7.06
N ALA A 631 -31.99 -6.19 -6.58
CA ALA A 631 -32.59 -7.38 -7.20
C ALA A 631 -32.94 -7.18 -8.68
N GLU A 632 -33.34 -5.96 -9.06
CA GLU A 632 -33.64 -5.57 -10.44
C GLU A 632 -32.38 -5.42 -11.33
N LEU A 633 -31.16 -5.47 -10.78
CA LEU A 633 -29.91 -5.44 -11.54
C LEU A 633 -29.30 -6.84 -11.69
N MET A 634 -29.29 -7.62 -10.60
CA MET A 634 -28.57 -8.89 -10.55
C MET A 634 -29.13 -9.88 -11.59
N GLY A 635 -28.27 -10.41 -12.45
CA GLY A 635 -28.63 -11.41 -13.46
C GLY A 635 -29.33 -10.86 -14.71
N GLN A 636 -29.47 -9.53 -14.84
CA GLN A 636 -30.12 -8.92 -16.02
C GLN A 636 -29.20 -8.76 -17.24
N LYS A 637 -27.94 -9.22 -17.16
CA LYS A 637 -26.93 -9.10 -18.23
C LYS A 637 -26.78 -7.67 -18.77
N LEU A 638 -26.71 -6.70 -17.85
CA LEU A 638 -26.53 -5.29 -18.18
C LEU A 638 -25.06 -4.90 -18.00
N PRO A 639 -24.23 -4.86 -19.05
CA PRO A 639 -22.85 -4.39 -18.92
C PRO A 639 -22.76 -2.88 -18.68
N SER A 640 -21.58 -2.39 -18.31
CA SER A 640 -21.35 -0.99 -17.91
C SER A 640 -21.04 -0.04 -19.08
N PHE A 641 -21.68 -0.22 -20.24
CA PHE A 641 -21.55 0.66 -21.41
C PHE A 641 -22.86 0.82 -22.20
N GLY A 642 -22.91 1.81 -23.09
CA GLY A 642 -24.01 1.99 -24.05
C GLY A 642 -25.40 2.08 -23.40
N PRO A 643 -26.46 1.53 -24.04
CA PRO A 643 -27.84 1.59 -23.52
C PRO A 643 -28.00 0.81 -22.21
N TYR A 644 -27.19 -0.22 -21.99
CA TYR A 644 -27.20 -1.01 -20.76
C TYR A 644 -26.81 -0.17 -19.55
N LEU A 645 -25.79 0.68 -19.67
CA LEU A 645 -25.39 1.60 -18.61
C LEU A 645 -26.50 2.60 -18.25
N GLU A 646 -27.25 3.09 -19.25
CA GLU A 646 -28.41 3.96 -19.01
C GLU A 646 -29.50 3.22 -18.24
N GLN A 647 -29.80 1.98 -18.62
CA GLN A 647 -30.76 1.13 -17.90
C GLN A 647 -30.32 0.87 -16.46
N ARG A 648 -29.03 0.55 -16.23
CA ARG A 648 -28.47 0.41 -14.88
C ARG A 648 -28.65 1.68 -14.06
N LYS A 649 -28.31 2.85 -14.63
CA LYS A 649 -28.50 4.16 -13.97
C LYS A 649 -29.95 4.41 -13.62
N LYS A 650 -30.91 4.09 -14.50
CA LYS A 650 -32.35 4.22 -14.25
C LYS A 650 -32.80 3.33 -13.08
N ILE A 651 -32.39 2.06 -13.07
CA ILE A 651 -32.72 1.10 -12.01
C ILE A 651 -32.14 1.55 -10.66
N ILE A 652 -30.87 1.99 -10.63
CA ILE A 652 -30.23 2.50 -9.41
C ILE A 652 -30.95 3.75 -8.89
N ALA A 653 -31.30 4.70 -9.78
CA ALA A 653 -32.03 5.90 -9.41
C ALA A 653 -33.41 5.56 -8.81
N ALA A 654 -34.17 4.66 -9.44
CA ALA A 654 -35.45 4.18 -8.92
C ALA A 654 -35.29 3.51 -7.54
N SER A 655 -34.25 2.70 -7.36
CA SER A 655 -33.93 2.08 -6.07
C SER A 655 -33.60 3.10 -4.99
N LYS A 656 -32.91 4.19 -5.32
CA LYS A 656 -32.59 5.25 -4.35
C LYS A 656 -33.83 6.05 -3.94
N ILE A 657 -34.77 6.28 -4.85
CA ILE A 657 -36.06 6.88 -4.53
C ILE A 657 -36.85 5.96 -3.59
N ARG A 658 -36.94 4.66 -3.89
CA ARG A 658 -37.59 3.68 -2.97
C ARG A 658 -36.92 3.62 -1.60
N GLN A 659 -35.59 3.70 -1.53
CA GLN A 659 -34.84 3.75 -0.26
C GLN A 659 -35.10 5.04 0.53
N LYS A 660 -35.41 6.15 -0.14
CA LYS A 660 -35.83 7.39 0.54
C LYS A 660 -37.19 7.21 1.22
N ASP A 661 -38.10 6.48 0.58
CA ASP A 661 -39.45 6.23 1.11
C ASP A 661 -39.46 5.12 2.17
N GLN A 662 -38.54 4.15 2.06
CA GLN A 662 -38.33 3.10 3.05
C GLN A 662 -37.50 3.64 4.20
N ASN A 663 -38.16 3.92 5.31
CA ASN A 663 -37.59 4.55 6.49
C ASN A 663 -36.67 3.59 7.28
N THR A 664 -35.55 3.16 6.70
CA THR A 664 -34.63 2.22 7.34
C THR A 664 -33.81 2.92 8.42
N ALA A 665 -34.27 2.77 9.67
CA ALA A 665 -33.46 3.00 10.85
C ALA A 665 -32.29 2.00 10.85
N CYS A 666 -31.12 2.44 10.39
CA CYS A 666 -29.90 1.67 10.58
C CYS A 666 -29.28 2.12 11.91
N SER A 667 -29.27 1.22 12.90
CA SER A 667 -28.54 1.45 14.14
C SER A 667 -27.06 1.59 13.82
N PRO A 668 -26.36 2.65 14.28
CA PRO A 668 -24.93 2.77 14.08
C PRO A 668 -24.25 1.55 14.69
N LEU A 669 -23.42 0.87 13.90
CA LEU A 669 -22.62 -0.23 14.43
C LEU A 669 -21.67 0.34 15.49
N GLN A 670 -21.75 -0.17 16.71
CA GLN A 670 -20.69 0.05 17.69
C GLN A 670 -19.46 -0.70 17.19
N ARG A 671 -18.45 0.04 16.74
CA ARG A 671 -17.20 -0.54 16.23
C ARG A 671 -16.49 -1.23 17.39
N LYS A 672 -16.41 -2.56 17.34
CA LYS A 672 -15.63 -3.37 18.28
C LYS A 672 -14.31 -3.74 17.62
N HIS A 673 -13.25 -3.79 18.42
CA HIS A 673 -11.98 -4.35 17.98
C HIS A 673 -12.07 -5.87 17.91
N PHE A 674 -11.44 -6.45 16.89
CA PHE A 674 -11.18 -7.87 16.89
C PHE A 674 -9.99 -8.15 17.80
N ASN A 675 -10.16 -9.10 18.72
CA ASN A 675 -9.12 -9.54 19.62
C ASN A 675 -8.59 -10.89 19.15
N SER A 676 -7.31 -11.14 19.38
CA SER A 676 -6.69 -12.45 19.15
C SER A 676 -7.44 -13.54 19.91
N GLN A 677 -8.10 -14.47 19.21
CA GLN A 677 -8.74 -15.64 19.87
C GLN A 677 -7.77 -16.81 20.05
N LYS A 678 -6.64 -16.80 19.33
CA LYS A 678 -5.60 -17.84 19.35
C LYS A 678 -4.22 -17.23 19.63
N PRO A 679 -3.22 -18.02 20.05
CA PRO A 679 -1.84 -17.55 20.10
C PRO A 679 -1.36 -17.11 18.72
N ILE A 680 -0.64 -15.99 18.65
CA ILE A 680 -0.03 -15.51 17.42
C ILE A 680 1.11 -16.46 17.04
N PRO A 681 1.13 -17.04 15.82
CA PRO A 681 2.20 -17.95 15.42
C PRO A 681 3.57 -17.27 15.43
N THR A 682 4.58 -17.98 15.93
CA THR A 682 5.98 -17.58 15.79
C THR A 682 6.53 -17.99 14.42
N ILE A 683 7.72 -17.52 14.06
CA ILE A 683 8.41 -17.97 12.83
C ILE A 683 8.59 -19.49 12.84
N LYS A 684 8.97 -20.09 13.97
CA LYS A 684 9.14 -21.53 14.12
C LYS A 684 7.87 -22.31 13.79
N ASP A 685 6.70 -21.77 14.15
CA ASP A 685 5.41 -22.43 13.93
C ASP A 685 5.00 -22.47 12.47
N VAL A 686 5.53 -21.58 11.62
CA VAL A 686 5.17 -21.51 10.20
C VAL A 686 6.17 -22.21 9.28
N ILE A 687 7.40 -22.48 9.74
CA ILE A 687 8.43 -23.12 8.90
C ILE A 687 7.94 -24.48 8.37
N GLY A 688 8.00 -24.67 7.05
CA GLY A 688 7.68 -25.94 6.39
C GLY A 688 6.19 -26.30 6.31
N LYS A 689 5.27 -25.41 6.74
CA LYS A 689 3.82 -25.72 6.75
C LYS A 689 3.22 -26.02 5.37
N SER A 690 3.83 -25.56 4.29
CA SER A 690 3.34 -25.86 2.92
C SER A 690 3.81 -27.20 2.39
N LEU A 691 4.79 -27.87 3.03
CA LEU A 691 5.35 -29.13 2.52
C LEU A 691 4.34 -30.27 2.47
N GLN A 692 3.31 -30.25 3.34
CA GLN A 692 2.24 -31.25 3.39
C GLN A 692 1.37 -31.27 2.12
N TYR A 693 1.35 -30.18 1.35
CA TYR A 693 0.57 -30.06 0.12
C TYR A 693 1.37 -30.44 -1.14
N LEU A 694 2.67 -30.76 -0.98
CA LEU A 694 3.56 -31.09 -2.09
C LEU A 694 3.75 -32.60 -2.21
N GLY A 695 3.39 -33.12 -3.38
CA GLY A 695 3.40 -34.54 -3.68
C GLY A 695 3.90 -34.85 -5.09
N THR A 696 3.88 -36.12 -5.45
CA THR A 696 3.99 -36.54 -6.86
C THR A 696 2.69 -36.27 -7.61
N PHE A 697 2.71 -36.29 -8.94
CA PHE A 697 1.49 -36.14 -9.74
C PHE A 697 0.46 -37.25 -9.46
N GLY A 698 0.91 -38.46 -9.12
CA GLY A 698 0.02 -39.59 -8.80
C GLY A 698 -0.77 -39.42 -7.50
N GLU A 699 -0.35 -38.50 -6.62
CA GLU A 699 -1.07 -38.16 -5.38
C GLU A 699 -2.20 -37.15 -5.63
N MET A 700 -2.27 -36.55 -6.82
CA MET A 700 -3.28 -35.55 -7.17
C MET A 700 -4.58 -36.24 -7.60
N SER A 701 -5.70 -35.83 -7.01
CA SER A 701 -7.02 -36.35 -7.34
C SER A 701 -7.41 -36.01 -8.78
N ILE A 702 -7.57 -37.03 -9.62
CA ILE A 702 -8.13 -36.86 -10.97
C ILE A 702 -9.66 -36.81 -10.96
N MET A 703 -10.30 -37.09 -9.81
CA MET A 703 -11.75 -37.12 -9.67
C MET A 703 -12.33 -35.77 -9.24
N GLU A 704 -11.59 -35.01 -8.43
CA GLU A 704 -11.99 -33.70 -7.92
C GLU A 704 -11.67 -32.59 -8.93
N GLN A 705 -12.37 -32.61 -10.07
CA GLN A 705 -12.20 -31.62 -11.14
C GLN A 705 -12.94 -30.32 -10.83
N VAL A 706 -12.47 -29.23 -11.45
CA VAL A 706 -13.06 -27.90 -11.32
C VAL A 706 -13.53 -27.36 -12.68
N VAL A 707 -14.37 -26.33 -12.66
CA VAL A 707 -14.75 -25.52 -13.83
C VAL A 707 -14.64 -24.03 -13.50
N ALA A 708 -14.44 -23.21 -14.51
CA ALA A 708 -14.40 -21.76 -14.34
C ALA A 708 -15.82 -21.19 -14.18
N LEU A 709 -16.00 -20.25 -13.26
CA LEU A 709 -17.20 -19.46 -13.06
C LEU A 709 -16.84 -17.97 -13.14
N ILE A 710 -17.59 -17.21 -13.93
CA ILE A 710 -17.36 -15.77 -14.14
C ILE A 710 -18.43 -14.98 -13.39
N ASP A 711 -18.02 -13.98 -12.62
CA ASP A 711 -18.90 -12.94 -12.09
C ASP A 711 -19.13 -11.86 -13.16
N GLU A 712 -20.32 -11.87 -13.77
CA GLU A 712 -20.71 -10.91 -14.81
C GLU A 712 -20.64 -9.46 -14.32
N GLU A 713 -20.88 -9.19 -13.02
CA GLU A 713 -20.88 -7.85 -12.46
C GLU A 713 -19.46 -7.28 -12.27
N MET A 714 -18.45 -8.15 -12.22
CA MET A 714 -17.03 -7.77 -12.19
C MET A 714 -16.40 -7.69 -13.59
N CYS A 715 -17.07 -8.26 -14.59
CA CYS A 715 -16.56 -8.32 -15.95
C CYS A 715 -16.38 -6.90 -16.53
N ILE A 716 -15.29 -6.71 -17.29
CA ILE A 716 -15.04 -5.50 -18.09
C ILE A 716 -15.08 -5.77 -19.60
N ASN A 717 -15.68 -6.88 -19.99
CA ASN A 717 -16.04 -7.18 -21.38
C ASN A 717 -14.86 -7.29 -22.37
N CYS A 718 -13.64 -7.57 -21.88
CA CYS A 718 -12.43 -7.57 -22.71
C CYS A 718 -12.26 -8.79 -23.64
N GLY A 719 -13.04 -9.86 -23.44
CA GLY A 719 -12.95 -11.09 -24.24
C GLY A 719 -11.67 -11.91 -24.08
N LYS A 720 -10.73 -11.55 -23.19
CA LYS A 720 -9.45 -12.30 -23.02
C LYS A 720 -9.65 -13.75 -22.62
N CYS A 721 -10.60 -14.03 -21.72
CA CYS A 721 -10.96 -15.39 -21.34
C CYS A 721 -11.45 -16.22 -22.54
N TYR A 722 -12.31 -15.63 -23.37
CA TYR A 722 -12.82 -16.22 -24.60
C TYR A 722 -11.68 -16.53 -25.59
N MET A 723 -10.85 -15.54 -25.92
CA MET A 723 -9.72 -15.71 -26.84
C MET A 723 -8.75 -16.80 -26.37
N THR A 724 -8.37 -16.80 -25.09
CA THR A 724 -7.46 -17.82 -24.54
C THR A 724 -8.09 -19.21 -24.54
N CYS A 725 -9.39 -19.33 -24.26
CA CYS A 725 -10.06 -20.63 -24.33
C CYS A 725 -10.19 -21.14 -25.77
N ASN A 726 -10.30 -20.24 -26.74
CA ASN A 726 -10.39 -20.61 -28.15
C ASN A 726 -9.05 -21.06 -28.72
N ASP A 727 -8.00 -20.26 -28.56
CA ASP A 727 -6.75 -20.50 -29.27
C ASP A 727 -5.71 -21.23 -28.41
N SER A 728 -6.03 -21.48 -27.13
CA SER A 728 -5.15 -22.17 -26.19
C SER A 728 -5.90 -23.10 -25.23
N GLY A 729 -7.15 -23.45 -25.56
CA GLY A 729 -8.01 -24.25 -24.71
C GLY A 729 -8.99 -25.14 -25.47
N TYR A 730 -10.25 -25.09 -25.06
CA TYR A 730 -11.29 -26.06 -25.42
C TYR A 730 -12.53 -25.43 -26.05
N GLN A 731 -12.45 -24.16 -26.46
CA GLN A 731 -13.54 -23.40 -27.09
C GLN A 731 -14.81 -23.44 -26.21
N ALA A 732 -14.61 -23.43 -24.88
CA ALA A 732 -15.65 -23.68 -23.90
C ALA A 732 -16.35 -22.42 -23.39
N ILE A 733 -16.00 -21.24 -23.92
CA ILE A 733 -16.56 -19.96 -23.50
C ILE A 733 -17.35 -19.38 -24.67
N GLN A 734 -18.60 -19.01 -24.43
CA GLN A 734 -19.40 -18.22 -25.35
C GLN A 734 -19.17 -16.75 -25.04
N PHE A 735 -19.11 -15.90 -26.07
CA PHE A 735 -18.95 -14.45 -25.92
C PHE A 735 -20.07 -13.75 -26.67
N ASP A 736 -20.96 -13.11 -25.93
CA ASP A 736 -22.16 -12.51 -26.50
C ASP A 736 -21.82 -11.30 -27.39
N PRO A 737 -22.34 -11.22 -28.62
CA PRO A 737 -21.95 -10.18 -29.58
C PRO A 737 -22.47 -8.77 -29.24
N GLU A 738 -23.50 -8.65 -28.40
CA GLU A 738 -24.13 -7.36 -28.09
C GLU A 738 -23.70 -6.82 -26.73
N THR A 739 -23.72 -7.69 -25.72
CA THR A 739 -23.35 -7.37 -24.33
C THR A 739 -21.87 -7.56 -24.07
N HIS A 740 -21.16 -8.31 -24.92
CA HIS A 740 -19.77 -8.69 -24.72
C HIS A 740 -19.54 -9.37 -23.35
N LEU A 741 -20.55 -10.08 -22.84
CA LEU A 741 -20.43 -10.87 -21.62
C LEU A 741 -20.00 -12.31 -21.96
N PRO A 742 -18.95 -12.84 -21.31
CA PRO A 742 -18.54 -14.23 -21.49
C PRO A 742 -19.36 -15.18 -20.60
N THR A 743 -19.70 -16.36 -21.12
CA THR A 743 -20.36 -17.44 -20.36
C THR A 743 -19.61 -18.75 -20.56
N VAL A 744 -19.26 -19.43 -19.46
CA VAL A 744 -18.57 -20.72 -19.48
C VAL A 744 -19.58 -21.85 -19.70
N SER A 745 -19.34 -22.69 -20.69
CA SER A 745 -20.15 -23.88 -20.99
C SER A 745 -19.69 -25.12 -20.20
N ASP A 746 -20.52 -26.17 -20.17
CA ASP A 746 -20.20 -27.43 -19.49
C ASP A 746 -19.01 -28.19 -20.12
N THR A 747 -18.60 -27.79 -21.33
CA THR A 747 -17.43 -28.34 -22.02
C THR A 747 -16.09 -27.87 -21.42
N CYS A 748 -16.13 -26.98 -20.42
CA CYS A 748 -14.98 -26.53 -19.65
C CYS A 748 -14.26 -27.70 -18.98
N THR A 749 -12.93 -27.74 -19.07
CA THR A 749 -12.11 -28.81 -18.46
C THR A 749 -11.39 -28.35 -17.19
N GLY A 750 -11.65 -27.12 -16.72
CA GLY A 750 -10.97 -26.60 -15.53
C GLY A 750 -9.48 -26.29 -15.69
N CYS A 751 -8.98 -26.02 -16.91
CA CYS A 751 -7.55 -25.77 -17.14
C CYS A 751 -7.02 -24.44 -16.55
N THR A 752 -7.91 -23.58 -16.03
CA THR A 752 -7.59 -22.33 -15.32
C THR A 752 -6.99 -21.20 -16.17
N LEU A 753 -6.61 -21.43 -17.44
CA LEU A 753 -6.00 -20.37 -18.29
C LEU A 753 -6.85 -19.10 -18.40
N CYS A 754 -8.18 -19.21 -18.49
CA CYS A 754 -9.07 -18.06 -18.55
C CYS A 754 -9.00 -17.18 -17.31
N LEU A 755 -8.88 -17.77 -16.12
CA LEU A 755 -8.66 -17.07 -14.85
C LEU A 755 -7.28 -16.39 -14.86
N SER A 756 -6.24 -17.11 -15.27
CA SER A 756 -4.85 -16.63 -15.27
C SER A 756 -4.60 -15.41 -16.16
N VAL A 757 -5.43 -15.17 -17.18
CA VAL A 757 -5.33 -14.02 -18.10
C VAL A 757 -6.36 -12.92 -17.83
N CYS A 758 -7.27 -13.12 -16.89
CA CYS A 758 -8.31 -12.16 -16.57
C CYS A 758 -7.69 -10.91 -15.93
N PRO A 759 -7.98 -9.70 -16.42
CA PRO A 759 -7.39 -8.48 -15.87
C PRO A 759 -8.04 -8.03 -14.55
N ILE A 760 -9.14 -8.66 -14.15
CA ILE A 760 -9.86 -8.35 -12.92
C ILE A 760 -9.68 -9.51 -11.95
N MET A 761 -8.97 -9.25 -10.85
CA MET A 761 -8.76 -10.23 -9.77
C MET A 761 -10.11 -10.79 -9.30
N ASP A 762 -10.19 -12.10 -9.10
CA ASP A 762 -11.38 -12.83 -8.64
C ASP A 762 -12.67 -12.71 -9.48
N CYS A 763 -12.65 -12.02 -10.62
CA CYS A 763 -13.77 -12.01 -11.57
C CYS A 763 -14.06 -13.42 -12.09
N ILE A 764 -13.03 -14.26 -12.23
CA ILE A 764 -13.17 -15.68 -12.57
C ILE A 764 -12.69 -16.49 -11.38
N ARG A 765 -13.49 -17.46 -10.93
CA ARG A 765 -13.16 -18.40 -9.86
C ARG A 765 -13.22 -19.83 -10.36
N MET A 766 -12.42 -20.72 -9.79
CA MET A 766 -12.51 -22.16 -10.03
C MET A 766 -13.44 -22.77 -8.99
N VAL A 767 -14.49 -23.45 -9.42
CA VAL A 767 -15.47 -24.11 -8.55
C VAL A 767 -15.52 -25.59 -8.84
N SER A 768 -15.86 -26.41 -7.84
CA SER A 768 -15.98 -27.86 -8.02
C SER A 768 -16.96 -28.20 -9.15
N ARG A 769 -16.58 -29.13 -10.03
CA ARG A 769 -17.42 -29.55 -11.14
C ARG A 769 -18.59 -30.36 -10.59
N ALA A 770 -19.82 -29.89 -10.85
CA ALA A 770 -21.03 -30.59 -10.43
C ALA A 770 -21.35 -31.82 -11.30
N THR A 771 -20.81 -31.89 -12.53
CA THR A 771 -21.04 -32.97 -13.49
C THR A 771 -19.83 -33.91 -13.56
N PRO A 772 -20.01 -35.22 -13.83
CA PRO A 772 -18.88 -36.13 -14.02
C PRO A 772 -17.94 -35.63 -15.12
N TYR A 773 -16.64 -35.64 -14.85
CA TYR A 773 -15.64 -35.26 -15.86
C TYR A 773 -15.36 -36.45 -16.79
N GLN A 774 -15.47 -36.21 -18.10
CA GLN A 774 -15.07 -37.15 -19.13
C GLN A 774 -14.00 -36.51 -20.01
N PRO A 775 -12.75 -36.99 -19.97
CA PRO A 775 -11.70 -36.46 -20.82
C PRO A 775 -12.06 -36.62 -22.30
N LYS A 776 -11.97 -35.52 -23.06
CA LYS A 776 -12.17 -35.53 -24.52
C LYS A 776 -11.01 -36.28 -25.18
N ARG A 777 -11.28 -37.48 -25.71
CA ARG A 777 -10.27 -38.33 -26.36
C ARG A 777 -10.10 -38.09 -27.86
N GLY A 778 -10.97 -37.27 -28.46
CA GLY A 778 -11.03 -37.04 -29.92
C GLY A 778 -11.65 -38.22 -30.68
N LEU A 779 -11.18 -39.44 -30.41
CA LEU A 779 -11.73 -40.69 -30.94
C LEU A 779 -12.14 -41.64 -29.79
N PRO A 780 -13.09 -42.57 -30.03
CA PRO A 780 -13.40 -43.64 -29.07
C PRO A 780 -12.16 -44.48 -28.75
N LEU A 781 -11.98 -44.82 -27.48
CA LEU A 781 -10.93 -45.77 -27.04
C LEU A 781 -11.33 -47.19 -27.48
N ALA A 782 -10.73 -47.66 -28.57
CA ALA A 782 -10.93 -48.97 -29.21
C ALA A 782 -12.37 -49.28 -29.67
N VAL A 783 -12.60 -49.22 -30.99
CA VAL A 783 -13.64 -50.03 -31.64
C VAL A 783 -13.22 -51.49 -31.42
N LYS A 784 -14.09 -52.33 -30.83
CA LYS A 784 -13.88 -53.79 -30.87
C LYS A 784 -13.58 -54.17 -32.33
N PRO A 785 -12.55 -54.98 -32.63
CA PRO A 785 -12.32 -55.39 -34.01
C PRO A 785 -13.61 -56.05 -34.52
N VAL A 786 -14.20 -55.47 -35.57
CA VAL A 786 -15.28 -56.12 -36.31
C VAL A 786 -14.65 -57.38 -36.89
N CYS A 787 -15.07 -58.55 -36.40
CA CYS A 787 -14.64 -59.85 -36.89
C CYS A 787 -15.04 -60.05 -38.34
#